data_AF-A0AAW0NZV1-F1
#
_entry.id   AF-A0AAW0NZV1-F1
#
_cell.length_a   1.000
_cell.length_b   1.000
_cell.length_c   1.000
_cell.angle_alpha   90.00
_cell.angle_beta   90.00
_cell.angle_gamma   90.00
#
_symmetry.space_group_name_H-M   'P 1'
#
loop_
_entity.id
_entity.type
_entity.pdbx_description
1 polymer ?
#
loop_
_entity_poly.entity_id
_entity_poly.type
_entity_poly.pdbx_seq_one_letter_code
_entity_poly.pdbx_strand_id
1 'polypeptide(L)'
;MSGSREEERRKLADIINHWNANRLDLFEISRPTEDLEFHGVMRFYFQDRVAGNFATKCIRVSSTATTQDVIETLAEKFRPDMRMLSSPKYSLYEVHVSGEERQLDFDEKPLVVQLNWNKDDREGRFVLKNENDILPKKSQSNGPDKEKDGVIQNFKRTLSKKEKKKEKKKDKEFARITDGDDQSLSREDGENSRLAAEVYKDMPETSFTRTISNPEVVMKRRRQQKLEKRMQEFMSDDGRPDSGGTLRIYADSLKPNIPYKTILLSTRDTADFAVVEALEKYGLEKENPRDYCIARQDDKSGKEVILDDNECPLQLFRDWPTDRGALVFQLKKRPPDYPGRKGRKADEKGLWKDGSLPPEKLPYLVELSPDGSDSRDKPKLYRLQHSITEVGSDCIDDGAIQLLGPGILPHHCNLMHSEGMVTVTPHGPDADTFVDGQRITETTVLRSGSTIQFGSAHVFKFVDPMFDQGGKGQTAAMMRGRHKSGSVPETTFDLHGDVHSGAALPTSKSSGKLDMERGMVKPMVRGEQQDGRSQDAQGDRADMTLPASIEFRDNSEDTFLSAIINYTNSSTVHFKLSPTYVLYMACRFVLSPSYRPDMSPSERTHKVIAIVNKMVSMMEGVIQKQKNIAGALAFWMANASELLNFIKQDRDLSRITLDAQDILAHLVQMAFKYLVHCLQADLNNYMPAFLDDPEEHNPQRPK
;
A
#
# COMPACT_ATOMS: atom_id res chain seq x y z
N MET A 1 -39.69 33.12 -6.60
CA MET A 1 -39.52 31.75 -6.07
C MET A 1 -38.11 31.18 -6.23
N SER A 2 -37.13 31.90 -6.80
CA SER A 2 -35.75 31.38 -7.01
C SER A 2 -34.87 31.35 -5.76
N GLY A 3 -35.19 32.14 -4.73
CA GLY A 3 -34.39 32.20 -3.49
C GLY A 3 -34.39 30.91 -2.66
N SER A 4 -35.52 30.19 -2.59
CA SER A 4 -35.63 28.95 -1.81
C SER A 4 -34.82 27.80 -2.43
N ARG A 5 -34.90 27.64 -3.76
CA ARG A 5 -34.24 26.53 -4.47
C ARG A 5 -32.71 26.66 -4.47
N GLU A 6 -32.20 27.89 -4.56
CA GLU A 6 -30.77 28.16 -4.46
C GLU A 6 -30.26 27.95 -3.02
N GLU A 7 -31.06 28.27 -2.00
CA GLU A 7 -30.73 27.97 -0.61
C GLU A 7 -30.71 26.47 -0.32
N GLU A 8 -31.69 25.73 -0.84
CA GLU A 8 -31.74 24.26 -0.77
C GLU A 8 -30.55 23.62 -1.49
N ARG A 9 -30.17 24.15 -2.67
CA ARG A 9 -29.00 23.71 -3.41
C ARG A 9 -27.72 23.90 -2.62
N ARG A 10 -27.56 25.04 -1.93
CA ARG A 10 -26.40 25.31 -1.07
C ARG A 10 -26.35 24.35 0.11
N LYS A 11 -27.47 24.14 0.82
CA LYS A 11 -27.57 23.18 1.92
C LYS A 11 -27.20 21.76 1.46
N LEU A 12 -27.73 21.33 0.31
CA LEU A 12 -27.41 20.03 -0.27
C LEU A 12 -25.93 19.92 -0.67
N ALA A 13 -25.37 20.98 -1.25
CA ALA A 13 -23.95 21.02 -1.59
C ALA A 13 -23.06 20.92 -0.32
N ASP A 14 -23.45 21.55 0.78
CA ASP A 14 -22.73 21.46 2.06
C ASP A 14 -22.78 20.05 2.65
N ILE A 15 -23.94 19.38 2.59
CA ILE A 15 -24.10 17.99 3.02
C ILE A 15 -23.19 17.07 2.18
N ILE A 16 -23.20 17.21 0.85
CA ILE A 16 -22.37 16.41 -0.06
C ILE A 16 -20.88 16.69 0.17
N ASN A 17 -20.50 17.97 0.36
CA ASN A 17 -19.11 18.33 0.66
C ASN A 17 -18.65 17.71 1.98
N HIS A 18 -19.50 17.73 3.02
CA HIS A 18 -19.22 17.11 4.30
C HIS A 18 -19.10 15.57 4.18
N TRP A 19 -20.01 14.93 3.44
CA TRP A 19 -19.95 13.50 3.13
C TRP A 19 -18.64 13.12 2.44
N ASN A 20 -18.32 13.78 1.32
CA ASN A 20 -17.09 13.57 0.57
C ASN A 20 -15.83 13.87 1.39
N ALA A 21 -15.95 14.71 2.42
CA ALA A 21 -14.86 15.05 3.31
C ALA A 21 -14.63 13.96 4.38
N ASN A 22 -15.67 13.29 4.85
CA ASN A 22 -15.55 12.33 5.96
C ASN A 22 -15.44 10.88 5.51
N ARG A 23 -16.00 10.52 4.35
CA ARG A 23 -16.03 9.15 3.81
C ARG A 23 -15.09 9.02 2.60
N LEU A 24 -13.78 9.02 2.87
CA LEU A 24 -12.72 8.96 1.84
C LEU A 24 -12.53 7.55 1.23
N ASP A 25 -13.00 6.55 1.96
CA ASP A 25 -13.12 5.14 1.57
C ASP A 25 -14.17 4.93 0.47
N LEU A 26 -15.13 5.86 0.32
CA LEU A 26 -16.15 5.84 -0.73
C LEU A 26 -15.81 6.79 -1.88
N PHE A 27 -16.53 6.63 -3.00
CA PHE A 27 -16.37 7.50 -4.17
C PHE A 27 -16.93 8.89 -3.94
N GLU A 28 -16.41 9.86 -4.69
CA GLU A 28 -16.90 11.24 -4.64
C GLU A 28 -18.30 11.34 -5.23
N ILE A 29 -19.19 12.03 -4.51
CA ILE A 29 -20.48 12.45 -5.02
C ILE A 29 -20.34 13.83 -5.65
N SER A 30 -20.88 14.01 -6.86
CA SER A 30 -20.83 15.28 -7.58
C SER A 30 -21.62 16.37 -6.87
N ARG A 31 -21.30 17.63 -7.15
CA ARG A 31 -22.13 18.76 -6.70
C ARG A 31 -23.54 18.67 -7.32
N PRO A 32 -24.56 19.18 -6.61
CA PRO A 32 -25.92 19.20 -7.14
C PRO A 32 -26.05 20.19 -8.31
N THR A 33 -26.76 19.77 -9.35
CA THR A 33 -27.16 20.58 -10.50
C THR A 33 -28.17 21.66 -10.06
N GLU A 34 -28.58 22.50 -11.00
CA GLU A 34 -29.65 23.50 -10.76
C GLU A 34 -30.98 22.85 -10.40
N ASP A 35 -31.18 21.59 -10.81
CA ASP A 35 -32.36 20.81 -10.50
C ASP A 35 -32.27 20.01 -9.18
N LEU A 36 -31.22 20.24 -8.38
CA LEU A 36 -30.91 19.48 -7.15
C LEU A 36 -30.53 18.01 -7.40
N GLU A 37 -30.24 17.65 -8.65
CA GLU A 37 -29.79 16.31 -9.01
C GLU A 37 -28.27 16.18 -8.85
N PHE A 38 -27.81 15.06 -8.32
CA PHE A 38 -26.39 14.77 -8.15
C PHE A 38 -26.09 13.32 -8.50
N HIS A 39 -24.83 13.04 -8.82
CA HIS A 39 -24.40 11.75 -9.32
C HIS A 39 -23.25 11.22 -8.47
N GLY A 40 -23.21 9.91 -8.26
CA GLY A 40 -22.14 9.25 -7.53
C GLY A 40 -21.79 7.91 -8.16
N VAL A 41 -20.56 7.47 -7.99
CA VAL A 41 -20.22 6.07 -8.25
C VAL A 41 -20.53 5.29 -6.97
N MET A 42 -21.34 4.25 -7.08
CA MET A 42 -21.72 3.40 -5.95
C MET A 42 -21.18 2.00 -6.14
N ARG A 43 -20.80 1.37 -5.02
CA ARG A 43 -20.26 0.01 -4.99
C ARG A 43 -21.34 -0.96 -4.54
N PHE A 44 -21.50 -2.03 -5.32
CA PHE A 44 -22.47 -3.09 -5.09
C PHE A 44 -21.77 -4.44 -5.04
N TYR A 45 -22.30 -5.33 -4.19
CA TYR A 45 -21.79 -6.67 -3.98
C TYR A 45 -22.84 -7.70 -4.42
N PHE A 46 -22.40 -8.80 -5.01
CA PHE A 46 -23.27 -9.91 -5.40
C PHE A 46 -22.66 -11.22 -4.91
N GLN A 47 -23.42 -12.01 -4.17
CA GLN A 47 -22.96 -13.29 -3.64
C GLN A 47 -23.10 -14.37 -4.72
N ASP A 48 -21.98 -14.87 -5.26
CA ASP A 48 -22.01 -16.00 -6.20
C ASP A 48 -21.98 -17.32 -5.43
N ARG A 49 -23.16 -17.92 -5.22
CA ARG A 49 -23.30 -19.21 -4.52
C ARG A 49 -22.52 -20.37 -5.18
N VAL A 50 -22.15 -20.25 -6.46
CA VAL A 50 -21.38 -21.30 -7.17
C VAL A 50 -19.89 -21.21 -6.83
N ALA A 51 -19.37 -20.01 -6.66
CA ALA A 51 -17.95 -19.75 -6.39
C ALA A 51 -17.65 -19.57 -4.89
N GLY A 52 -18.66 -19.33 -4.05
CA GLY A 52 -18.49 -19.07 -2.62
C GLY A 52 -17.86 -17.71 -2.31
N ASN A 53 -17.75 -16.82 -3.30
CA ASN A 53 -17.12 -15.49 -3.17
C ASN A 53 -18.09 -14.38 -3.59
N PHE A 54 -17.86 -13.16 -3.09
CA PHE A 54 -18.57 -11.95 -3.51
C PHE A 54 -17.94 -11.35 -4.77
N ALA A 55 -18.76 -11.10 -5.79
CA ALA A 55 -18.41 -10.25 -6.91
C ALA A 55 -18.69 -8.78 -6.54
N THR A 56 -17.84 -7.85 -6.98
CA THR A 56 -18.06 -6.40 -6.78
C THR A 56 -18.20 -5.69 -8.12
N LYS A 57 -19.16 -4.77 -8.20
CA LYS A 57 -19.35 -3.85 -9.34
C LYS A 57 -19.52 -2.43 -8.81
N CYS A 58 -18.95 -1.48 -9.55
CA CYS A 58 -19.19 -0.06 -9.30
C CYS A 58 -19.95 0.50 -10.49
N ILE A 59 -21.05 1.20 -10.25
CA ILE A 59 -21.86 1.85 -11.30
C ILE A 59 -22.08 3.32 -10.94
N ARG A 60 -22.24 4.16 -11.96
CA ARG A 60 -22.65 5.56 -11.77
C ARG A 60 -24.16 5.59 -11.59
N VAL A 61 -24.61 6.18 -10.50
CA VAL A 61 -26.02 6.28 -10.11
C VAL A 61 -26.38 7.76 -9.99
N SER A 62 -27.58 8.13 -10.45
CA SER A 62 -28.15 9.47 -10.21
C SER A 62 -28.95 9.48 -8.91
N SER A 63 -29.05 10.63 -8.24
CA SER A 63 -29.93 10.84 -7.09
C SER A 63 -31.42 10.66 -7.41
N THR A 64 -31.79 10.61 -8.69
CA THR A 64 -33.16 10.35 -9.16
C THR A 64 -33.41 8.88 -9.50
N ALA A 65 -32.34 8.07 -9.68
CA ALA A 65 -32.46 6.66 -10.04
C ALA A 65 -33.06 5.85 -8.90
N THR A 66 -34.04 5.03 -9.24
CA THR A 66 -34.74 4.16 -8.28
C THR A 66 -33.94 2.89 -8.03
N THR A 67 -34.26 2.19 -6.93
CA THR A 67 -33.72 0.86 -6.64
C THR A 67 -33.98 -0.10 -7.80
N GLN A 68 -35.14 -0.01 -8.46
CA GLN A 68 -35.46 -0.82 -9.64
C GLN A 68 -34.48 -0.56 -10.80
N ASP A 69 -34.25 0.71 -11.17
CA ASP A 69 -33.33 1.07 -12.26
C ASP A 69 -31.90 0.55 -11.98
N VAL A 70 -31.49 0.63 -10.72
CA VAL A 70 -30.20 0.14 -10.24
C VAL A 70 -30.13 -1.38 -10.32
N ILE A 71 -31.18 -2.10 -9.90
CA ILE A 71 -31.25 -3.57 -9.97
C ILE A 71 -31.17 -4.04 -11.43
N GLU A 72 -31.92 -3.43 -12.35
CA GLU A 72 -31.89 -3.78 -13.77
C GLU A 72 -30.47 -3.59 -14.35
N THR A 73 -29.83 -2.47 -14.03
CA THR A 73 -28.43 -2.21 -14.42
C THR A 73 -27.47 -3.24 -13.83
N LEU A 74 -27.63 -3.61 -12.56
CA LEU A 74 -26.74 -4.56 -11.88
C LEU A 74 -26.94 -5.99 -12.38
N ALA A 75 -28.18 -6.39 -12.68
CA ALA A 75 -28.49 -7.69 -13.25
C ALA A 75 -27.73 -7.92 -14.58
N GLU A 76 -27.71 -6.91 -15.45
CA GLU A 76 -26.91 -6.94 -16.70
C GLU A 76 -25.41 -7.03 -16.44
N LYS A 77 -24.91 -6.31 -15.42
CA LYS A 77 -23.46 -6.23 -15.13
C LYS A 77 -22.92 -7.46 -14.42
N PHE A 78 -23.68 -8.09 -13.54
CA PHE A 78 -23.23 -9.26 -12.77
C PHE A 78 -23.38 -10.57 -13.54
N ARG A 79 -24.37 -10.72 -14.43
CA ARG A 79 -24.54 -11.90 -15.29
C ARG A 79 -25.16 -11.56 -16.66
N PRO A 80 -24.35 -11.28 -17.69
CA PRO A 80 -24.83 -11.05 -19.06
C PRO A 80 -25.51 -12.27 -19.70
N ASP A 81 -25.14 -13.49 -19.27
CA ASP A 81 -25.40 -14.76 -19.98
C ASP A 81 -26.66 -15.55 -19.55
N MET A 82 -27.53 -15.04 -18.67
CA MET A 82 -28.71 -15.79 -18.19
C MET A 82 -30.06 -15.15 -18.52
N ARG A 83 -30.29 -14.81 -19.80
CA ARG A 83 -31.64 -14.46 -20.28
C ARG A 83 -32.53 -15.67 -20.57
N MET A 84 -32.03 -16.91 -20.49
CA MET A 84 -32.70 -18.03 -21.16
C MET A 84 -33.55 -18.96 -20.30
N LEU A 85 -33.66 -18.84 -18.97
CA LEU A 85 -34.46 -19.82 -18.20
C LEU A 85 -35.36 -19.27 -17.05
N SER A 86 -35.33 -17.97 -16.74
CA SER A 86 -36.35 -17.22 -15.97
C SER A 86 -35.81 -15.80 -15.71
N SER A 87 -36.67 -14.77 -15.66
CA SER A 87 -36.25 -13.46 -15.14
C SER A 87 -35.90 -13.62 -13.66
N PRO A 88 -34.62 -13.50 -13.26
CA PRO A 88 -34.28 -13.59 -11.85
C PRO A 88 -34.89 -12.38 -11.15
N LYS A 89 -35.69 -12.61 -10.11
CA LYS A 89 -36.14 -11.52 -9.25
C LYS A 89 -34.98 -11.17 -8.34
N TYR A 90 -34.45 -9.96 -8.48
CA TYR A 90 -33.39 -9.47 -7.62
C TYR A 90 -33.94 -8.44 -6.66
N SER A 91 -33.35 -8.43 -5.46
CA SER A 91 -33.65 -7.43 -4.43
C SER A 91 -32.35 -6.86 -3.88
N LEU A 92 -32.35 -5.56 -3.61
CA LEU A 92 -31.19 -4.82 -3.15
C LEU A 92 -31.28 -4.64 -1.63
N TYR A 93 -30.20 -4.95 -0.93
CA TYR A 93 -30.12 -4.87 0.52
C TYR A 93 -29.02 -3.88 0.93
N GLU A 94 -29.27 -3.11 1.97
CA GLU A 94 -28.29 -2.35 2.72
C GLU A 94 -27.90 -3.16 3.96
N VAL A 95 -26.60 -3.47 4.10
CA VAL A 95 -26.07 -4.29 5.19
C VAL A 95 -25.06 -3.49 6.00
N HIS A 96 -25.31 -3.34 7.30
CA HIS A 96 -24.46 -2.57 8.21
C HIS A 96 -23.44 -3.45 8.94
N VAL A 97 -22.36 -2.82 9.43
CA VAL A 97 -21.35 -3.47 10.29
C VAL A 97 -21.98 -4.08 11.56
N SER A 98 -23.07 -3.49 12.06
CA SER A 98 -23.83 -3.96 13.23
C SER A 98 -24.54 -5.30 13.01
N GLY A 99 -24.61 -5.80 11.77
CA GLY A 99 -25.39 -7.00 11.44
C GLY A 99 -26.82 -6.70 11.01
N GLU A 100 -27.26 -5.45 11.06
CA GLU A 100 -28.57 -5.04 10.53
C GLU A 100 -28.55 -5.11 8.99
N GLU A 101 -29.50 -5.83 8.41
CA GLU A 101 -29.79 -5.77 6.98
C GLU A 101 -31.20 -5.23 6.72
N ARG A 102 -31.32 -4.37 5.72
CA ARG A 102 -32.58 -3.80 5.27
C ARG A 102 -32.71 -3.99 3.76
N GLN A 103 -33.83 -4.56 3.32
CA GLN A 103 -34.19 -4.55 1.90
C GLN A 103 -34.65 -3.14 1.51
N LEU A 104 -34.13 -2.62 0.40
CA LEU A 104 -34.60 -1.37 -0.17
C LEU A 104 -35.87 -1.61 -1.00
N ASP A 105 -36.84 -0.72 -0.85
CA ASP A 105 -38.04 -0.70 -1.68
C ASP A 105 -37.70 -0.26 -3.12
N PHE A 106 -38.53 -0.67 -4.09
CA PHE A 106 -38.25 -0.45 -5.51
C PHE A 106 -38.18 1.02 -5.91
N ASP A 107 -38.88 1.90 -5.22
CA ASP A 107 -38.95 3.35 -5.45
C ASP A 107 -37.94 4.17 -4.64
N GLU A 108 -37.23 3.53 -3.70
CA GLU A 108 -36.15 4.19 -2.97
C GLU A 108 -35.01 4.60 -3.91
N LYS A 109 -34.19 5.54 -3.43
CA LYS A 109 -33.09 6.13 -4.20
C LYS A 109 -31.76 5.75 -3.56
N PRO A 110 -31.08 4.68 -4.02
CA PRO A 110 -29.90 4.14 -3.34
C PRO A 110 -28.80 5.17 -3.07
N LEU A 111 -28.57 6.12 -4.00
CA LEU A 111 -27.56 7.16 -3.79
C LEU A 111 -27.93 8.13 -2.65
N VAL A 112 -29.22 8.41 -2.48
CA VAL A 112 -29.72 9.25 -1.38
C VAL A 112 -29.66 8.47 -0.06
N VAL A 113 -29.95 7.17 -0.07
CA VAL A 113 -29.77 6.28 1.08
C VAL A 113 -28.30 6.30 1.53
N GLN A 114 -27.36 6.13 0.59
CA GLN A 114 -25.92 6.19 0.88
C GLN A 114 -25.49 7.53 1.50
N LEU A 115 -26.01 8.65 0.99
CA LEU A 115 -25.70 9.99 1.51
C LEU A 115 -26.19 10.17 2.98
N ASN A 116 -27.21 9.44 3.40
CA ASN A 116 -27.84 9.56 4.72
C ASN A 116 -27.23 8.70 5.82
N TRP A 117 -26.26 7.84 5.51
CA TRP A 117 -25.50 7.02 6.48
C TRP A 117 -24.83 7.85 7.60
N ASN A 118 -24.69 9.17 7.42
CA ASN A 118 -24.14 10.09 8.41
C ASN A 118 -25.00 10.27 9.68
N LYS A 119 -26.31 9.97 9.66
CA LYS A 119 -27.17 10.28 10.83
C LYS A 119 -26.91 9.38 12.04
N ASP A 120 -26.36 8.19 11.82
CA ASP A 120 -26.19 7.15 12.86
C ASP A 120 -24.79 6.48 12.83
N ASP A 121 -23.82 7.06 12.12
CA ASP A 121 -22.49 6.46 11.85
C ASP A 121 -22.55 5.04 11.27
N ARG A 122 -23.65 4.76 10.56
CA ARG A 122 -23.97 3.47 9.95
C ARG A 122 -23.15 3.29 8.67
N GLU A 123 -21.99 2.66 8.77
CA GLU A 123 -21.30 2.18 7.57
C GLU A 123 -22.07 1.00 6.98
N GLY A 124 -22.46 1.13 5.70
CA GLY A 124 -23.30 0.18 4.98
C GLY A 124 -22.64 -0.37 3.71
N ARG A 125 -23.10 -1.54 3.27
CA ARG A 125 -22.74 -2.14 1.98
C ARG A 125 -24.01 -2.54 1.24
N PHE A 126 -24.10 -2.19 -0.04
CA PHE A 126 -25.22 -2.58 -0.88
C PHE A 126 -25.00 -3.98 -1.49
N VAL A 127 -25.87 -4.93 -1.16
CA VAL A 127 -25.80 -6.32 -1.60
C VAL A 127 -27.00 -6.67 -2.47
N LEU A 128 -26.75 -7.13 -3.69
CA LEU A 128 -27.76 -7.64 -4.60
C LEU A 128 -27.99 -9.14 -4.31
N LYS A 129 -29.23 -9.53 -4.01
CA LYS A 129 -29.63 -10.92 -3.76
C LYS A 129 -30.60 -11.41 -4.84
N ASN A 130 -30.44 -12.67 -5.26
CA ASN A 130 -31.39 -13.36 -6.15
C ASN A 130 -32.48 -14.04 -5.31
N GLU A 131 -33.73 -13.63 -5.47
CA GLU A 131 -34.88 -14.18 -4.75
C GLU A 131 -35.21 -15.61 -5.19
N ASN A 132 -34.84 -16.02 -6.41
CA ASN A 132 -35.08 -17.38 -6.89
C ASN A 132 -34.18 -18.43 -6.21
N ASP A 133 -33.09 -18.01 -5.57
CA ASP A 133 -32.20 -18.88 -4.80
C ASP A 133 -32.64 -19.04 -3.32
N ILE A 134 -33.72 -18.35 -2.92
CA ILE A 134 -34.32 -18.49 -1.61
C ILE A 134 -35.26 -19.70 -1.67
N LEU A 135 -34.90 -20.79 -0.97
CA LEU A 135 -35.77 -21.94 -0.79
C LEU A 135 -37.17 -21.47 -0.33
N PRO A 136 -38.28 -21.89 -0.98
CA PRO A 136 -39.60 -21.43 -0.58
C PRO A 136 -39.87 -21.83 0.86
N LYS A 137 -40.23 -20.84 1.70
CA LYS A 137 -40.74 -21.04 3.05
C LYS A 137 -41.89 -22.04 2.95
N LYS A 138 -41.74 -23.24 3.54
CA LYS A 138 -42.82 -24.23 3.61
C LYS A 138 -43.97 -23.63 4.42
N SER A 139 -44.99 -23.15 3.73
CA SER A 139 -46.32 -22.93 4.29
C SER A 139 -46.85 -24.27 4.79
N GLN A 140 -47.21 -24.31 6.07
CA GLN A 140 -47.89 -25.47 6.67
C GLN A 140 -49.25 -25.64 6.00
N SER A 141 -49.43 -26.71 5.24
CA SER A 141 -50.74 -27.29 5.02
C SER A 141 -50.65 -28.81 5.21
N ASN A 142 -51.52 -29.31 6.08
CA ASN A 142 -51.66 -30.72 6.42
C ASN A 142 -52.43 -31.46 5.31
N GLY A 143 -51.93 -32.60 4.83
CA GLY A 143 -52.71 -33.56 4.02
C GLY A 143 -51.86 -34.67 3.37
N PRO A 144 -52.24 -35.96 3.44
CA PRO A 144 -51.39 -37.08 3.02
C PRO A 144 -51.64 -37.56 1.57
N ASP A 145 -50.53 -37.90 0.92
CA ASP A 145 -50.26 -38.88 -0.16
C ASP A 145 -51.26 -39.10 -1.32
N LYS A 146 -50.75 -39.03 -2.56
CA LYS A 146 -50.58 -40.22 -3.43
C LYS A 146 -49.82 -39.95 -4.75
N GLU A 147 -49.06 -40.98 -5.11
CA GLU A 147 -48.13 -41.18 -6.23
C GLU A 147 -48.73 -40.96 -7.64
N LYS A 148 -47.88 -40.55 -8.60
CA LYS A 148 -47.47 -41.40 -9.74
C LYS A 148 -46.39 -40.76 -10.64
N ASP A 149 -45.41 -41.60 -10.94
CA ASP A 149 -44.29 -41.52 -11.90
C ASP A 149 -44.63 -40.88 -13.27
N GLY A 150 -43.66 -40.34 -14.03
CA GLY A 150 -42.21 -40.38 -13.80
C GLY A 150 -41.35 -39.85 -14.97
N VAL A 151 -40.04 -40.10 -14.82
CA VAL A 151 -38.97 -40.19 -15.85
C VAL A 151 -38.69 -38.87 -16.61
N ILE A 152 -37.57 -38.15 -16.41
CA ILE A 152 -36.18 -38.55 -16.66
C ILE A 152 -35.22 -37.86 -15.66
N GLN A 153 -34.26 -38.66 -15.21
CA GLN A 153 -33.18 -38.37 -14.27
C GLN A 153 -31.91 -37.89 -15.01
N ASN A 154 -31.09 -37.12 -14.28
CA ASN A 154 -29.61 -37.02 -14.37
C ASN A 154 -28.99 -35.76 -15.00
N PHE A 155 -28.54 -34.85 -14.15
CA PHE A 155 -27.11 -34.55 -13.93
C PHE A 155 -26.95 -33.76 -12.61
N LYS A 156 -26.84 -34.47 -11.47
CA LYS A 156 -26.29 -33.93 -10.22
C LYS A 156 -25.13 -34.83 -9.80
N ARG A 157 -23.92 -34.30 -9.82
CA ARG A 157 -22.73 -34.97 -9.25
C ARG A 157 -22.96 -35.17 -7.75
N THR A 158 -22.88 -36.41 -7.30
CA THR A 158 -22.97 -36.79 -5.90
C THR A 158 -21.67 -36.39 -5.19
N LEU A 159 -21.78 -35.55 -4.16
CA LEU A 159 -20.66 -35.23 -3.26
C LEU A 159 -20.10 -36.50 -2.63
N SER A 160 -18.78 -36.55 -2.48
CA SER A 160 -18.08 -37.71 -1.93
C SER A 160 -18.49 -37.94 -0.47
N LYS A 161 -18.49 -39.21 -0.02
CA LYS A 161 -18.78 -39.62 1.38
C LYS A 161 -17.93 -38.85 2.42
N LYS A 162 -16.78 -38.28 2.01
CA LYS A 162 -15.90 -37.44 2.83
C LYS A 162 -16.41 -36.01 3.00
N GLU A 163 -17.02 -35.42 1.97
CA GLU A 163 -17.60 -34.06 2.00
C GLU A 163 -18.91 -34.03 2.77
N LYS A 164 -19.76 -35.04 2.59
CA LYS A 164 -21.01 -35.20 3.33
C LYS A 164 -20.80 -35.38 4.84
N LYS A 165 -19.61 -35.85 5.25
CA LYS A 165 -19.21 -35.96 6.66
C LYS A 165 -18.61 -34.65 7.20
N LYS A 166 -18.04 -33.80 6.35
CA LYS A 166 -17.47 -32.49 6.69
C LYS A 166 -18.57 -31.44 6.89
N GLU A 167 -19.58 -31.41 6.02
CA GLU A 167 -20.80 -30.59 6.21
C GLU A 167 -21.54 -30.96 7.50
N LYS A 168 -21.77 -32.27 7.72
CA LYS A 168 -22.48 -32.76 8.91
C LYS A 168 -21.70 -32.55 10.22
N LYS A 169 -20.39 -32.27 10.15
CA LYS A 169 -19.54 -31.90 11.29
C LYS A 169 -19.59 -30.38 11.53
N LYS A 170 -19.55 -29.58 10.46
CA LYS A 170 -19.73 -28.11 10.51
C LYS A 170 -21.11 -27.70 11.04
N ASP A 171 -22.18 -28.36 10.62
CA ASP A 171 -23.54 -28.10 11.13
C ASP A 171 -23.69 -28.48 12.61
N LYS A 172 -22.98 -29.52 13.07
CA LYS A 172 -23.00 -29.96 14.47
C LYS A 172 -22.16 -29.10 15.40
N GLU A 173 -21.17 -28.40 14.85
CA GLU A 173 -20.27 -27.51 15.59
C GLU A 173 -20.93 -26.14 15.83
N PHE A 174 -21.68 -25.63 14.84
CA PHE A 174 -22.49 -24.42 14.99
C PHE A 174 -23.71 -24.60 15.92
N ALA A 175 -24.26 -25.81 16.02
CA ALA A 175 -25.36 -26.09 16.95
C ALA A 175 -24.95 -26.12 18.44
N ARG A 176 -23.65 -26.05 18.76
CA ARG A 176 -23.13 -26.12 20.13
C ARG A 176 -22.73 -24.77 20.74
N ILE A 177 -22.90 -23.66 20.00
CA ILE A 177 -22.54 -22.31 20.46
C ILE A 177 -23.75 -21.54 21.01
N THR A 178 -24.97 -22.06 20.89
CA THR A 178 -26.18 -21.49 21.50
C THR A 178 -26.75 -22.46 22.52
N ASP A 179 -26.23 -22.42 23.74
CA ASP A 179 -26.94 -22.85 24.95
C ASP A 179 -26.65 -21.81 26.03
N GLY A 180 -27.64 -20.96 26.30
CA GLY A 180 -27.54 -19.84 27.23
C GLY A 180 -28.75 -18.92 27.19
N ASP A 181 -29.86 -19.43 27.73
CA ASP A 181 -31.04 -18.75 28.30
C ASP A 181 -31.99 -17.91 27.42
N ASP A 182 -33.24 -18.01 27.86
CA ASP A 182 -34.52 -17.80 27.21
C ASP A 182 -34.94 -16.33 27.18
N GLN A 183 -35.13 -15.76 25.97
CA GLN A 183 -36.20 -14.79 25.72
C GLN A 183 -36.53 -14.69 24.23
N SER A 184 -37.79 -14.96 23.95
CA SER A 184 -38.45 -15.03 22.66
C SER A 184 -38.46 -13.69 21.90
N LEU A 185 -37.50 -13.44 21.01
CA LEU A 185 -37.65 -12.56 19.84
C LEU A 185 -36.70 -13.01 18.70
N SER A 186 -37.22 -13.02 17.47
CA SER A 186 -36.45 -12.91 16.20
C SER A 186 -35.53 -14.05 15.76
N ARG A 187 -36.12 -15.04 15.07
CA ARG A 187 -35.38 -16.05 14.27
C ARG A 187 -34.74 -15.48 12.99
N GLU A 188 -34.98 -14.19 12.69
CA GLU A 188 -34.43 -13.44 11.54
C GLU A 188 -33.02 -12.87 11.86
N ASP A 189 -32.71 -12.56 13.11
CA ASP A 189 -31.42 -11.94 13.50
C ASP A 189 -30.20 -12.87 13.28
N GLY A 190 -30.41 -14.18 13.34
CA GLY A 190 -29.36 -15.18 13.14
C GLY A 190 -28.93 -15.37 11.68
N GLU A 191 -29.79 -15.09 10.71
CA GLU A 191 -29.44 -15.11 9.27
C GLU A 191 -28.83 -13.77 8.84
N ASN A 192 -29.38 -12.66 9.37
CA ASN A 192 -28.90 -11.30 9.13
C ASN A 192 -27.45 -11.10 9.63
N SER A 193 -27.13 -11.60 10.82
CA SER A 193 -25.79 -11.56 11.39
C SER A 193 -24.75 -12.37 10.58
N ARG A 194 -25.18 -13.46 9.93
CA ARG A 194 -24.29 -14.29 9.10
C ARG A 194 -23.88 -13.60 7.81
N LEU A 195 -24.80 -12.95 7.11
CA LEU A 195 -24.47 -12.25 5.86
C LEU A 195 -23.55 -11.05 6.12
N ALA A 196 -23.83 -10.25 7.15
CA ALA A 196 -22.95 -9.16 7.54
C ALA A 196 -21.54 -9.68 7.86
N ALA A 197 -21.44 -10.76 8.65
CA ALA A 197 -20.15 -11.38 8.93
C ALA A 197 -19.44 -11.87 7.64
N GLU A 198 -20.13 -12.52 6.71
CA GLU A 198 -19.56 -12.99 5.43
C GLU A 198 -19.09 -11.82 4.54
N VAL A 199 -19.92 -10.78 4.38
CA VAL A 199 -19.60 -9.61 3.55
C VAL A 199 -18.40 -8.83 4.12
N TYR A 200 -18.33 -8.64 5.44
CA TYR A 200 -17.25 -7.90 6.09
C TYR A 200 -15.99 -8.75 6.35
N LYS A 201 -16.07 -10.08 6.43
CA LYS A 201 -14.94 -11.00 6.65
C LYS A 201 -14.26 -11.48 5.36
N ASP A 202 -15.03 -11.84 4.34
CA ASP A 202 -14.49 -12.48 3.12
C ASP A 202 -13.85 -11.47 2.14
N MET A 203 -13.91 -10.18 2.45
CA MET A 203 -13.49 -9.14 1.51
C MET A 203 -12.61 -8.09 2.20
N PRO A 204 -11.34 -7.93 1.79
CA PRO A 204 -10.50 -6.85 2.29
C PRO A 204 -11.15 -5.49 2.03
N GLU A 205 -10.74 -4.46 2.78
CA GLU A 205 -10.92 -3.04 2.38
C GLU A 205 -10.21 -2.80 1.03
N THR A 206 -10.79 -3.26 -0.08
CA THR A 206 -10.09 -3.31 -1.37
C THR A 206 -10.00 -1.93 -2.02
N SER A 207 -8.80 -1.34 -1.91
CA SER A 207 -7.94 -0.76 -2.96
C SER A 207 -8.53 -0.05 -4.18
N PHE A 208 -9.75 0.46 -4.15
CA PHE A 208 -10.25 1.41 -5.14
C PHE A 208 -11.16 2.43 -4.46
N THR A 209 -10.53 3.32 -3.69
CA THR A 209 -11.16 4.41 -2.94
C THR A 209 -10.60 5.74 -3.45
N ARG A 210 -11.22 6.90 -3.14
CA ARG A 210 -10.66 8.23 -3.53
C ARG A 210 -9.19 8.42 -3.09
N THR A 211 -8.76 7.64 -2.10
CA THR A 211 -7.39 7.55 -1.59
C THR A 211 -6.34 7.23 -2.66
N ILE A 212 -6.71 6.53 -3.74
CA ILE A 212 -5.76 6.12 -4.79
C ILE A 212 -5.58 7.19 -5.87
N SER A 213 -6.55 8.07 -6.06
CA SER A 213 -6.47 9.14 -7.06
C SER A 213 -5.82 10.43 -6.53
N ASN A 214 -5.71 10.63 -5.21
CA ASN A 214 -5.03 11.79 -4.63
C ASN A 214 -4.37 11.52 -3.25
N PRO A 215 -3.18 10.89 -3.22
CA PRO A 215 -2.51 10.52 -1.97
C PRO A 215 -2.04 11.72 -1.14
N GLU A 216 -1.76 12.87 -1.76
CA GLU A 216 -1.25 14.06 -1.07
C GLU A 216 -2.30 14.72 -0.17
N VAL A 217 -3.55 14.84 -0.65
CA VAL A 217 -4.65 15.42 0.13
C VAL A 217 -4.99 14.54 1.33
N VAL A 218 -4.95 13.21 1.16
CA VAL A 218 -5.17 12.26 2.24
C VAL A 218 -4.05 12.32 3.26
N MET A 219 -2.79 12.32 2.83
CA MET A 219 -1.65 12.41 3.73
C MET A 219 -1.64 13.76 4.48
N LYS A 220 -1.98 14.86 3.81
CA LYS A 220 -2.12 16.18 4.44
C LYS A 220 -3.24 16.19 5.48
N ARG A 221 -4.38 15.57 5.18
CA ARG A 221 -5.52 15.52 6.12
C ARG A 221 -5.30 14.55 7.28
N ARG A 222 -4.64 13.40 7.07
CA ARG A 222 -4.19 12.52 8.16
C ARG A 222 -3.19 13.25 9.07
N ARG A 223 -2.27 14.04 8.50
CA ARG A 223 -1.37 14.90 9.28
C ARG A 223 -2.13 15.97 10.06
N GLN A 224 -3.13 16.61 9.44
CA GLN A 224 -4.00 17.61 10.07
C GLN A 224 -4.81 17.01 11.24
N GLN A 225 -5.45 15.86 11.03
CA GLN A 225 -6.21 15.15 12.06
C GLN A 225 -5.32 14.65 13.21
N LYS A 226 -4.11 14.16 12.91
CA LYS A 226 -3.14 13.79 13.95
C LYS A 226 -2.72 15.01 14.79
N LEU A 227 -2.55 16.17 14.14
CA LEU A 227 -2.24 17.43 14.81
C LEU A 227 -3.42 17.92 15.66
N GLU A 228 -4.65 17.92 15.12
CA GLU A 228 -5.87 18.33 15.82
C GLU A 228 -6.20 17.41 16.99
N LYS A 229 -6.06 16.09 16.83
CA LYS A 229 -6.20 15.12 17.91
C LYS A 229 -5.18 15.37 19.02
N ARG A 230 -3.90 15.57 18.68
CA ARG A 230 -2.86 15.91 19.65
C ARG A 230 -3.13 17.26 20.34
N MET A 231 -3.72 18.23 19.64
CA MET A 231 -4.17 19.50 20.26
C MET A 231 -5.37 19.32 21.18
N GLN A 232 -6.33 18.45 20.84
CA GLN A 232 -7.48 18.13 21.70
C GLN A 232 -7.05 17.36 22.96
N GLU A 233 -6.04 16.49 22.86
CA GLU A 233 -5.41 15.80 24.01
C GLU A 233 -4.76 16.79 24.99
N PHE A 234 -4.44 18.01 24.55
CA PHE A 234 -3.93 19.09 25.40
C PHE A 234 -5.01 20.02 25.96
N MET A 235 -6.30 19.72 25.76
CA MET A 235 -7.38 20.39 26.47
C MET A 235 -7.61 19.68 27.82
N SER A 236 -7.63 20.44 28.91
CA SER A 236 -8.06 19.92 30.22
C SER A 236 -9.57 19.68 30.25
N ASP A 237 -10.07 18.85 31.17
CA ASP A 237 -11.52 18.58 31.37
C ASP A 237 -12.38 19.84 31.51
N ASP A 238 -11.79 20.97 31.94
CA ASP A 238 -12.45 22.27 32.08
C ASP A 238 -12.51 23.12 30.78
N GLY A 239 -12.03 22.60 29.65
CA GLY A 239 -12.15 23.25 28.33
C GLY A 239 -11.29 24.51 28.12
N ARG A 240 -10.32 24.81 29.01
CA ARG A 240 -9.37 25.92 28.82
C ARG A 240 -8.18 25.51 27.93
N PRO A 241 -7.74 26.37 26.99
CA PRO A 241 -6.64 26.08 26.05
C PRO A 241 -5.23 26.09 26.67
N ASP A 242 -5.12 26.18 28.00
CA ASP A 242 -3.87 26.56 28.66
C ASP A 242 -2.88 25.41 28.89
N SER A 243 -3.11 24.18 28.44
CA SER A 243 -2.18 23.06 28.77
C SER A 243 -1.17 22.69 27.67
N GLY A 244 -1.28 23.20 26.44
CA GLY A 244 -0.35 22.89 25.34
C GLY A 244 0.00 24.07 24.44
N GLY A 245 1.04 23.93 23.60
CA GLY A 245 1.52 25.01 22.74
C GLY A 245 2.66 24.60 21.82
N THR A 246 3.04 25.51 20.92
CA THR A 246 4.16 25.28 19.99
C THR A 246 5.43 25.96 20.50
N LEU A 247 6.56 25.28 20.38
CA LEU A 247 7.87 25.80 20.74
C LEU A 247 8.82 25.70 19.54
N ARG A 248 9.58 26.78 19.28
CA ARG A 248 10.60 26.80 18.22
C ARG A 248 11.92 26.33 18.82
N ILE A 249 12.47 25.25 18.27
CA ILE A 249 13.78 24.71 18.62
C ILE A 249 14.71 24.96 17.45
N TYR A 250 15.84 25.60 17.73
CA TYR A 250 16.92 25.89 16.80
C TYR A 250 17.98 24.78 16.89
N ALA A 251 18.79 24.55 15.86
CA ALA A 251 19.80 23.51 15.87
C ALA A 251 21.02 23.87 15.02
N ASP A 252 21.45 25.14 15.06
CA ASP A 252 22.50 25.69 14.19
C ASP A 252 23.81 24.90 14.26
N SER A 253 24.14 24.33 15.43
CA SER A 253 25.33 23.49 15.61
C SER A 253 25.22 22.10 14.98
N LEU A 254 24.01 21.61 14.70
CA LEU A 254 23.77 20.27 14.14
C LEU A 254 23.35 20.33 12.66
N LYS A 255 22.50 21.30 12.32
CA LYS A 255 21.91 21.51 10.98
C LYS A 255 21.90 23.01 10.65
N PRO A 256 23.05 23.61 10.28
CA PRO A 256 23.18 25.05 10.05
C PRO A 256 22.30 25.59 8.89
N ASN A 257 21.87 24.71 7.98
CA ASN A 257 21.01 25.07 6.85
C ASN A 257 19.51 25.05 7.17
N ILE A 258 19.11 24.74 8.42
CA ILE A 258 17.72 24.70 8.85
C ILE A 258 17.53 25.75 9.95
N PRO A 259 16.71 26.80 9.73
CA PRO A 259 16.61 27.93 10.66
C PRO A 259 16.05 27.51 12.02
N TYR A 260 14.91 26.82 12.06
CA TYR A 260 14.36 26.20 13.27
C TYR A 260 13.32 25.13 12.90
N LYS A 261 12.98 24.26 13.85
CA LYS A 261 11.81 23.37 13.77
C LYS A 261 10.84 23.70 14.89
N THR A 262 9.55 23.67 14.58
CA THR A 262 8.48 23.86 15.57
C THR A 262 8.02 22.51 16.08
N ILE A 263 8.12 22.28 17.40
CA ILE A 263 7.56 21.11 18.09
C ILE A 263 6.30 21.52 18.87
N LEU A 264 5.41 20.55 19.08
CA LEU A 264 4.19 20.75 19.86
C LEU A 264 4.41 20.09 21.21
N LEU A 265 4.33 20.86 22.30
CA LEU A 265 4.60 20.42 23.66
C LEU A 265 3.41 20.75 24.56
N SER A 266 3.25 19.97 25.63
CA SER A 266 2.48 20.30 26.81
C SER A 266 3.31 21.17 27.76
N THR A 267 2.63 21.91 28.65
CA THR A 267 3.26 22.60 29.79
C THR A 267 3.94 21.64 30.76
N ARG A 268 3.62 20.34 30.69
CA ARG A 268 4.21 19.28 31.53
C ARG A 268 5.27 18.46 30.82
N ASP A 269 5.50 18.69 29.54
CA ASP A 269 6.49 17.92 28.77
C ASP A 269 7.90 18.37 29.15
N THR A 270 8.71 17.40 29.54
CA THR A 270 10.09 17.55 30.02
C THR A 270 11.08 17.77 28.88
N ALA A 271 12.27 18.25 29.21
CA ALA A 271 13.30 18.58 28.23
C ALA A 271 13.81 17.33 27.48
N ASP A 272 13.85 16.17 28.13
CA ASP A 272 14.21 14.88 27.49
C ASP A 272 13.21 14.48 26.39
N PHE A 273 11.91 14.64 26.65
CA PHE A 273 10.85 14.41 25.67
C PHE A 273 10.99 15.39 24.49
N ALA A 274 11.22 16.67 24.79
CA ALA A 274 11.41 17.68 23.77
C ALA A 274 12.67 17.43 22.91
N VAL A 275 13.74 16.84 23.47
CA VAL A 275 14.93 16.40 22.71
C VAL A 275 14.57 15.31 21.70
N VAL A 276 13.79 14.30 22.11
CA VAL A 276 13.36 13.21 21.22
C VAL A 276 12.53 13.75 20.05
N GLU A 277 11.51 14.57 20.34
CA GLU A 277 10.67 15.19 19.31
C GLU A 277 11.47 16.11 18.39
N ALA A 278 12.45 16.84 18.92
CA ALA A 278 13.30 17.70 18.10
C ALA A 278 14.22 16.87 17.18
N LEU A 279 14.87 15.83 17.68
CA LEU A 279 15.73 14.94 16.89
C LEU A 279 14.94 14.31 15.72
N GLU A 280 13.73 13.83 15.97
CA GLU A 280 12.84 13.31 14.91
C GLU A 280 12.55 14.39 13.86
N LYS A 281 12.16 15.61 14.26
CA LYS A 281 11.86 16.69 13.31
C LYS A 281 13.06 17.21 12.51
N TYR A 282 14.27 16.99 13.02
CA TYR A 282 15.53 17.29 12.34
C TYR A 282 16.08 16.11 11.52
N GLY A 283 15.38 14.97 11.49
CA GLY A 283 15.77 13.76 10.76
C GLY A 283 16.98 13.05 11.37
N LEU A 284 17.14 13.16 12.69
CA LEU A 284 18.23 12.58 13.50
C LEU A 284 17.70 11.46 14.41
N GLU A 285 16.61 10.78 14.03
CA GLU A 285 15.97 9.70 14.81
C GLU A 285 16.85 8.45 15.05
N LYS A 286 17.99 8.34 14.36
CA LYS A 286 18.97 7.25 14.56
C LYS A 286 19.98 7.56 15.65
N GLU A 287 20.07 8.80 16.11
CA GLU A 287 21.03 9.22 17.12
C GLU A 287 20.47 8.99 18.53
N ASN A 288 21.34 8.74 19.51
CA ASN A 288 20.92 8.48 20.88
C ASN A 288 20.47 9.78 21.57
N PRO A 289 19.22 9.92 22.02
CA PRO A 289 18.72 11.15 22.63
C PRO A 289 19.51 11.61 23.86
N ARG A 290 20.17 10.68 24.57
CA ARG A 290 21.00 10.99 25.75
C ARG A 290 22.24 11.81 25.44
N ASP A 291 22.70 11.79 24.18
CA ASP A 291 23.86 12.56 23.74
C ASP A 291 23.50 14.02 23.43
N TYR A 292 22.22 14.39 23.58
CA TYR A 292 21.68 15.69 23.24
C TYR A 292 21.00 16.36 24.44
N CYS A 293 20.87 17.68 24.36
CA CYS A 293 20.16 18.50 25.33
C CYS A 293 19.55 19.71 24.65
N ILE A 294 18.51 20.28 25.28
CA ILE A 294 18.00 21.59 24.92
C ILE A 294 18.66 22.63 25.82
N ALA A 295 19.31 23.61 25.21
CA ALA A 295 19.81 24.79 25.88
C ALA A 295 18.87 25.97 25.63
N ARG A 296 18.68 26.80 26.64
CA ARG A 296 18.01 28.10 26.51
C ARG A 296 19.06 29.20 26.40
N GLN A 297 18.82 30.15 25.51
CA GLN A 297 19.63 31.33 25.31
C GLN A 297 18.75 32.57 25.40
N ASP A 298 19.17 33.51 26.23
CA ASP A 298 18.57 34.83 26.33
C ASP A 298 19.23 35.78 25.32
N ASP A 299 18.43 36.39 24.45
CA ASP A 299 18.87 37.31 23.40
C ASP A 299 19.59 38.56 23.95
N LYS A 300 19.25 39.02 25.17
CA LYS A 300 19.87 40.21 25.78
C LYS A 300 21.19 39.91 26.47
N SER A 301 21.29 38.78 27.18
CA SER A 301 22.50 38.44 27.94
C SER A 301 23.48 37.56 27.16
N GLY A 302 23.04 36.94 26.06
CA GLY A 302 23.82 35.96 25.30
C GLY A 302 24.19 34.71 26.10
N LYS A 303 23.73 34.60 27.36
CA LYS A 303 24.10 33.54 28.28
C LYS A 303 23.32 32.28 27.95
N GLU A 304 24.04 31.26 27.52
CA GLU A 304 23.49 29.94 27.25
C GLU A 304 23.44 29.10 28.54
N VAL A 305 22.29 28.46 28.79
CA VAL A 305 22.08 27.57 29.93
C VAL A 305 21.43 26.29 29.42
N ILE A 306 22.05 25.14 29.68
CA ILE A 306 21.48 23.83 29.38
C ILE A 306 20.33 23.57 30.36
N LEU A 307 19.17 23.15 29.85
CA LEU A 307 18.03 22.76 30.68
C LEU A 307 18.30 21.42 31.37
N ASP A 308 17.81 21.26 32.60
CA ASP A 308 17.77 19.95 33.25
C ASP A 308 16.76 19.04 32.52
N ASP A 309 17.02 17.73 32.51
CA ASP A 309 16.19 16.76 31.80
C ASP A 309 14.71 16.80 32.28
N ASN A 310 14.45 17.22 33.54
CA ASN A 310 13.10 17.32 34.11
C ASN A 310 12.44 18.69 33.97
N GLU A 311 13.15 19.70 33.45
CA GLU A 311 12.54 21.02 33.23
C GLU A 311 11.59 21.00 32.04
N CYS A 312 10.50 21.76 32.09
CA CYS A 312 9.50 21.80 31.02
C CYS A 312 9.74 23.02 30.11
N PRO A 313 10.29 22.85 28.89
CA PRO A 313 10.72 23.98 28.06
C PRO A 313 9.57 24.94 27.68
N LEU A 314 8.37 24.41 27.44
CA LEU A 314 7.21 25.23 27.10
C LEU A 314 6.70 26.04 28.31
N GLN A 315 6.74 25.47 29.51
CA GLN A 315 6.39 26.19 30.73
C GLN A 315 7.38 27.33 31.00
N LEU A 316 8.69 27.04 30.87
CA LEU A 316 9.73 28.06 30.98
C LEU A 316 9.58 29.19 29.96
N PHE A 317 9.15 28.87 28.74
CA PHE A 317 8.87 29.87 27.72
C PHE A 317 7.69 30.78 28.09
N ARG A 318 6.63 30.22 28.69
CA ARG A 318 5.45 30.98 29.13
C ARG A 318 5.71 31.85 30.34
N ASP A 319 6.50 31.34 31.29
CA ASP A 319 6.88 32.07 32.50
C ASP A 319 8.01 33.08 32.26
N TRP A 320 8.52 33.17 31.02
CA TRP A 320 9.62 34.05 30.69
C TRP A 320 9.21 35.52 30.77
N PRO A 321 9.89 36.35 31.59
CA PRO A 321 9.54 37.75 31.77
C PRO A 321 9.70 38.55 30.47
N THR A 322 8.70 39.35 30.11
CA THR A 322 8.70 40.19 28.89
C THR A 322 9.77 41.27 28.89
N ASP A 323 10.30 41.65 30.06
CA ASP A 323 11.41 42.61 30.23
C ASP A 323 12.78 42.01 29.91
N ARG A 324 12.92 40.67 29.89
CA ARG A 324 14.20 39.96 29.67
C ARG A 324 14.54 39.67 28.21
N GLY A 325 13.71 40.06 27.24
CA GLY A 325 13.97 39.82 25.81
C GLY A 325 13.49 38.43 25.34
N ALA A 326 13.77 38.08 24.09
CA ALA A 326 13.30 36.82 23.52
C ALA A 326 14.09 35.62 24.08
N LEU A 327 13.37 34.56 24.45
CA LEU A 327 13.97 33.29 24.88
C LEU A 327 14.05 32.34 23.68
N VAL A 328 15.25 31.88 23.38
CA VAL A 328 15.54 30.96 22.27
C VAL A 328 15.92 29.60 22.86
N PHE A 329 15.40 28.52 22.26
CA PHE A 329 15.74 27.14 22.65
C PHE A 329 16.55 26.49 21.53
N GLN A 330 17.66 25.85 21.87
CA GLN A 330 18.59 25.27 20.91
C GLN A 330 18.91 23.82 21.27
N LEU A 331 18.75 22.92 20.30
CA LEU A 331 19.14 21.53 20.38
C LEU A 331 20.65 21.41 20.08
N LYS A 332 21.40 20.84 21.02
CA LYS A 332 22.85 20.65 20.91
C LYS A 332 23.29 19.30 21.44
N LYS A 333 24.52 18.90 21.06
CA LYS A 333 25.21 17.78 21.72
C LYS A 333 25.53 18.16 23.17
N ARG A 334 25.27 17.24 24.09
CA ARG A 334 25.55 17.37 25.50
C ARG A 334 27.08 17.48 25.69
N PRO A 335 27.60 18.47 26.44
CA PRO A 335 29.03 18.57 26.70
C PRO A 335 29.56 17.31 27.43
N PRO A 336 30.79 16.85 27.15
CA PRO A 336 31.39 15.67 27.79
C PRO A 336 31.48 15.77 29.32
N ASP A 337 31.59 16.99 29.84
CA ASP A 337 31.80 17.28 31.26
C ASP A 337 30.49 17.52 32.05
N TYR A 338 29.33 17.34 31.42
CA TYR A 338 28.05 17.53 32.12
C TYR A 338 27.75 16.32 33.03
N PRO A 339 27.61 16.50 34.36
CA PRO A 339 27.41 15.39 35.28
C PRO A 339 26.02 14.77 35.10
N GLY A 340 25.90 13.77 34.21
CA GLY A 340 24.72 12.93 34.12
C GLY A 340 24.45 12.26 35.46
N ARG A 341 23.26 12.50 36.03
CA ARG A 341 22.91 11.94 37.35
C ARG A 341 23.03 10.42 37.30
N LYS A 342 23.88 9.87 38.18
CA LYS A 342 24.00 8.43 38.45
C LYS A 342 22.59 7.84 38.67
N GLY A 343 22.30 6.78 37.92
CA GLY A 343 21.00 6.11 37.91
C GLY A 343 20.46 5.83 39.31
N ARG A 344 19.31 6.43 39.63
CA ARG A 344 18.38 5.84 40.58
C ARG A 344 17.62 4.78 39.80
N LYS A 345 17.76 3.51 40.21
CA LYS A 345 16.88 2.42 39.78
C LYS A 345 15.45 2.85 40.08
N ALA A 346 14.70 3.21 39.04
CA ALA A 346 13.25 3.30 39.13
C ALA A 346 12.71 1.91 38.76
N ASP A 347 11.85 1.39 39.63
CA ASP A 347 11.11 0.15 39.42
C ASP A 347 10.45 0.14 38.04
N GLU A 348 10.93 -0.77 37.19
CA GLU A 348 10.41 -0.98 35.84
C GLU A 348 9.16 -1.87 35.94
N LYS A 349 8.05 -1.25 36.35
CA LYS A 349 6.70 -1.79 36.18
C LYS A 349 5.78 -0.67 35.74
N GLY A 350 5.60 -0.52 34.42
CA GLY A 350 4.50 0.26 33.89
C GLY A 350 4.70 0.84 32.50
N LEU A 351 4.08 0.17 31.52
CA LEU A 351 3.45 0.76 30.33
C LEU A 351 4.34 1.12 29.12
N TRP A 352 4.86 0.09 28.43
CA TRP A 352 5.04 0.16 26.99
C TRP A 352 3.73 -0.26 26.32
N LYS A 353 2.92 0.71 25.90
CA LYS A 353 1.73 0.45 25.08
C LYS A 353 2.10 0.70 23.62
N ASP A 354 2.22 -0.41 22.89
CA ASP A 354 2.10 -0.58 21.44
C ASP A 354 2.77 0.50 20.55
N GLY A 355 4.06 0.33 20.29
CA GLY A 355 4.78 1.01 19.22
C GLY A 355 5.37 -0.04 18.28
N SER A 356 4.71 -0.29 17.15
CA SER A 356 5.19 -1.25 16.15
C SER A 356 6.55 -0.82 15.59
N LEU A 357 7.52 -1.73 15.65
CA LEU A 357 8.79 -1.56 14.94
C LEU A 357 8.51 -1.48 13.43
N PRO A 358 9.20 -0.61 12.67
CA PRO A 358 9.08 -0.58 11.21
C PRO A 358 9.31 -1.98 10.62
N PRO A 359 8.54 -2.42 9.60
CA PRO A 359 8.64 -3.78 9.02
C PRO A 359 10.04 -4.18 8.51
N GLU A 360 10.90 -3.19 8.26
CA GLU A 360 12.28 -3.34 7.80
C GLU A 360 13.26 -3.75 8.91
N LYS A 361 12.87 -3.62 10.18
CA LYS A 361 13.70 -3.91 11.36
C LYS A 361 13.31 -5.21 12.08
N LEU A 362 12.26 -5.90 11.64
CA LEU A 362 11.82 -7.15 12.25
C LEU A 362 12.65 -8.35 11.73
N PRO A 363 12.96 -9.33 12.59
CA PRO A 363 13.62 -10.56 12.15
C PRO A 363 12.69 -11.37 11.23
N TYR A 364 13.28 -12.13 10.30
CA TYR A 364 12.52 -12.88 9.30
C TYR A 364 13.15 -14.23 8.93
N LEU A 365 12.32 -15.14 8.42
CA LEU A 365 12.72 -16.41 7.83
C LEU A 365 12.64 -16.34 6.31
N VAL A 366 13.67 -16.86 5.63
CA VAL A 366 13.72 -16.98 4.16
C VAL A 366 13.68 -18.46 3.77
N GLU A 367 12.72 -18.86 2.95
CA GLU A 367 12.62 -20.23 2.42
C GLU A 367 13.82 -20.54 1.51
N LEU A 368 14.55 -21.61 1.82
CA LEU A 368 15.66 -22.14 1.02
C LEU A 368 15.19 -23.35 0.21
N SER A 369 15.96 -23.69 -0.83
CA SER A 369 15.76 -24.95 -1.54
C SER A 369 16.00 -26.14 -0.60
N PRO A 370 15.43 -27.34 -0.85
CA PRO A 370 15.62 -28.51 0.00
C PRO A 370 17.09 -28.96 0.18
N ASP A 371 17.98 -28.52 -0.71
CA ASP A 371 19.44 -28.75 -0.62
C ASP A 371 20.18 -27.67 0.21
N GLY A 372 19.46 -26.71 0.80
CA GLY A 372 20.01 -25.60 1.58
C GLY A 372 20.60 -24.47 0.73
N SER A 373 20.48 -24.52 -0.61
CA SER A 373 20.92 -23.45 -1.49
C SER A 373 19.87 -22.33 -1.63
N ASP A 374 20.34 -21.12 -1.92
CA ASP A 374 19.45 -19.99 -2.20
C ASP A 374 18.55 -20.34 -3.39
N SER A 375 17.23 -20.29 -3.18
CA SER A 375 16.25 -20.56 -4.23
C SER A 375 16.42 -19.59 -5.39
N ARG A 376 16.54 -20.12 -6.62
CA ARG A 376 16.60 -19.34 -7.86
C ARG A 376 15.24 -18.72 -8.23
N ASP A 377 14.15 -19.26 -7.68
CA ASP A 377 12.80 -18.70 -7.71
C ASP A 377 12.55 -17.85 -6.46
N LYS A 378 11.74 -16.79 -6.55
CA LYS A 378 11.43 -15.85 -5.45
C LYS A 378 11.17 -16.59 -4.11
N PRO A 379 12.09 -16.57 -3.13
CA PRO A 379 11.92 -17.29 -1.88
C PRO A 379 10.80 -16.64 -1.05
N LYS A 380 9.97 -17.45 -0.37
CA LYS A 380 8.97 -16.92 0.56
C LYS A 380 9.68 -16.37 1.79
N LEU A 381 9.22 -15.19 2.25
CA LEU A 381 9.76 -14.50 3.41
C LEU A 381 8.67 -14.34 4.46
N TYR A 382 8.96 -14.80 5.68
CA TYR A 382 8.05 -14.72 6.83
C TYR A 382 8.64 -13.78 7.88
N ARG A 383 8.03 -12.62 8.11
CA ARG A 383 8.46 -11.66 9.14
C ARG A 383 7.88 -12.05 10.50
N LEU A 384 8.73 -12.12 11.51
CA LEU A 384 8.34 -12.50 12.86
C LEU A 384 7.98 -11.25 13.66
N GLN A 385 6.68 -11.09 13.95
CA GLN A 385 6.18 -10.04 14.83
C GLN A 385 6.70 -10.24 16.26
N HIS A 386 6.60 -9.23 17.13
CA HIS A 386 6.99 -9.35 18.54
C HIS A 386 5.93 -10.14 19.34
N SER A 387 5.70 -11.37 18.92
CA SER A 387 4.67 -12.29 19.42
C SER A 387 5.10 -13.73 19.15
N ILE A 388 4.23 -14.67 19.53
CA ILE A 388 4.36 -16.07 19.13
C ILE A 388 3.84 -16.20 17.69
N THR A 389 4.62 -16.88 16.86
CA THR A 389 4.29 -17.29 15.49
C THR A 389 4.23 -18.82 15.47
N GLU A 390 3.04 -19.37 15.27
CA GLU A 390 2.84 -20.80 15.17
C GLU A 390 3.24 -21.32 13.78
N VAL A 391 3.83 -22.52 13.71
CA VAL A 391 4.21 -23.21 12.47
C VAL A 391 3.50 -24.55 12.43
N GLY A 392 2.77 -24.85 11.37
CA GLY A 392 2.00 -26.09 11.27
C GLY A 392 1.23 -26.26 9.97
N SER A 393 0.49 -27.36 9.84
CA SER A 393 -0.34 -27.63 8.67
C SER A 393 -1.80 -27.15 8.84
N ASP A 394 -2.27 -26.95 10.08
CA ASP A 394 -3.66 -26.58 10.41
C ASP A 394 -3.72 -25.28 11.24
N CYS A 395 -2.81 -24.34 10.95
CA CYS A 395 -2.82 -23.03 11.60
C CYS A 395 -3.89 -22.12 10.95
N ILE A 396 -4.72 -21.49 11.80
CA ILE A 396 -5.91 -20.71 11.39
C ILE A 396 -5.67 -19.18 11.57
N ASP A 397 -4.61 -18.80 12.30
CA ASP A 397 -4.33 -17.41 12.64
C ASP A 397 -3.54 -16.67 11.54
N ASP A 398 -3.88 -15.40 11.29
CA ASP A 398 -3.33 -14.51 10.23
C ASP A 398 -1.83 -14.13 10.43
N GLY A 399 -1.18 -14.70 11.44
CA GLY A 399 0.24 -14.54 11.76
C GLY A 399 1.03 -15.85 11.84
N ALA A 400 0.42 -16.99 11.51
CA ALA A 400 1.03 -18.32 11.55
C ALA A 400 1.65 -18.72 10.20
N ILE A 401 2.68 -19.57 10.25
CA ILE A 401 3.37 -20.10 9.07
C ILE A 401 2.77 -21.47 8.72
N GLN A 402 1.94 -21.49 7.68
CA GLN A 402 1.36 -22.72 7.17
C GLN A 402 2.32 -23.47 6.26
N LEU A 403 2.72 -24.69 6.66
CA LEU A 403 3.58 -25.58 5.89
C LEU A 403 2.84 -26.87 5.55
N LEU A 404 2.85 -27.24 4.28
CA LEU A 404 2.25 -28.48 3.78
C LEU A 404 3.36 -29.41 3.28
N GLY A 405 3.44 -30.62 3.83
CA GLY A 405 4.44 -31.60 3.43
C GLY A 405 4.49 -32.82 4.35
N PRO A 406 5.12 -33.92 3.90
CA PRO A 406 5.32 -35.09 4.75
C PRO A 406 6.16 -34.73 5.99
N GLY A 407 5.71 -35.17 7.17
CA GLY A 407 6.39 -34.92 8.45
C GLY A 407 6.05 -33.58 9.12
N ILE A 408 5.18 -32.74 8.54
CA ILE A 408 4.65 -31.55 9.21
C ILE A 408 3.39 -31.90 10.00
N LEU A 409 3.35 -31.50 11.28
CA LEU A 409 2.21 -31.73 12.17
C LEU A 409 1.18 -30.58 12.08
N PRO A 410 -0.07 -30.76 12.55
CA PRO A 410 -1.06 -29.68 12.64
C PRO A 410 -0.53 -28.47 13.42
N HIS A 411 0.08 -28.72 14.58
CA HIS A 411 0.87 -27.77 15.37
C HIS A 411 2.28 -28.34 15.45
N HIS A 412 3.20 -27.84 14.64
CA HIS A 412 4.55 -28.41 14.51
C HIS A 412 5.55 -27.71 15.43
N CYS A 413 5.58 -26.38 15.43
CA CYS A 413 6.55 -25.62 16.21
C CYS A 413 6.04 -24.21 16.52
N ASN A 414 6.54 -23.59 17.59
CA ASN A 414 6.29 -22.19 17.93
C ASN A 414 7.59 -21.39 17.85
N LEU A 415 7.55 -20.30 17.08
CA LEU A 415 8.58 -19.28 17.03
C LEU A 415 8.17 -18.15 17.95
N MET A 416 8.98 -17.79 18.94
CA MET A 416 8.69 -16.68 19.84
C MET A 416 9.73 -15.59 19.64
N HIS A 417 9.27 -14.38 19.28
CA HIS A 417 10.10 -13.20 19.21
C HIS A 417 9.74 -12.24 20.35
N SER A 418 10.64 -12.09 21.30
CA SER A 418 10.49 -11.25 22.48
C SER A 418 11.84 -10.67 22.89
N GLU A 419 11.87 -9.42 23.35
CA GLU A 419 13.07 -8.76 23.91
C GLU A 419 14.32 -8.79 22.98
N GLY A 420 14.12 -8.78 21.65
CA GLY A 420 15.22 -8.80 20.68
C GLY A 420 15.87 -10.18 20.48
N MET A 421 15.21 -11.24 20.94
CA MET A 421 15.63 -12.63 20.74
C MET A 421 14.51 -13.42 20.07
N VAL A 422 14.88 -14.35 19.18
CA VAL A 422 13.95 -15.29 18.58
C VAL A 422 14.29 -16.70 19.03
N THR A 423 13.29 -17.43 19.48
CA THR A 423 13.42 -18.83 19.92
C THR A 423 12.47 -19.73 19.14
N VAL A 424 12.83 -21.00 19.03
CA VAL A 424 12.06 -22.04 18.32
C VAL A 424 11.78 -23.18 19.28
N THR A 425 10.51 -23.58 19.42
CA THR A 425 10.06 -24.61 20.37
C THR A 425 9.19 -25.64 19.66
N PRO A 426 9.66 -26.87 19.44
CA PRO A 426 8.86 -27.95 18.85
C PRO A 426 7.66 -28.28 19.74
N HIS A 427 6.50 -28.57 19.14
CA HIS A 427 5.27 -28.86 19.91
C HIS A 427 5.30 -30.25 20.58
N GLY A 428 6.22 -31.13 20.19
CA GLY A 428 6.39 -32.45 20.80
C GLY A 428 7.52 -33.25 20.19
N PRO A 429 7.80 -34.46 20.72
CA PRO A 429 8.88 -35.32 20.23
C PRO A 429 8.65 -35.83 18.80
N ASP A 430 7.43 -35.75 18.27
CA ASP A 430 7.08 -36.12 16.90
C ASP A 430 7.19 -34.95 15.91
N ALA A 431 7.47 -33.74 16.41
CA ALA A 431 7.71 -32.56 15.58
C ALA A 431 9.18 -32.49 15.16
N ASP A 432 9.50 -33.09 14.02
CA ASP A 432 10.85 -33.07 13.47
C ASP A 432 11.30 -31.66 13.07
N THR A 433 11.90 -30.95 14.03
CA THR A 433 12.49 -29.62 13.87
C THR A 433 14.01 -29.69 14.06
N PHE A 434 14.76 -29.11 13.14
CA PHE A 434 16.22 -29.06 13.19
C PHE A 434 16.70 -27.61 13.14
N VAL A 435 17.72 -27.28 13.92
CA VAL A 435 18.45 -26.01 13.88
C VAL A 435 19.91 -26.32 13.58
N ASP A 436 20.45 -25.73 12.52
CA ASP A 436 21.80 -25.97 12.00
C ASP A 436 22.13 -27.47 11.80
N GLY A 437 21.12 -28.23 11.37
CA GLY A 437 21.21 -29.68 11.15
C GLY A 437 21.08 -30.55 12.41
N GLN A 438 20.96 -29.94 13.60
CA GLN A 438 20.75 -30.67 14.85
C GLN A 438 19.26 -30.72 15.21
N ARG A 439 18.75 -31.92 15.49
CA ARG A 439 17.35 -32.10 15.93
C ARG A 439 17.18 -31.51 17.32
N ILE A 440 16.17 -30.65 17.46
CA ILE A 440 15.83 -30.03 18.73
C ILE A 440 14.54 -30.65 19.29
N THR A 441 14.47 -30.79 20.61
CA THR A 441 13.27 -31.24 21.34
C THR A 441 12.82 -30.23 22.39
N GLU A 442 13.66 -29.23 22.67
CA GLU A 442 13.45 -28.18 23.66
C GLU A 442 13.59 -26.80 23.00
N THR A 443 13.13 -25.76 23.67
CA THR A 443 13.24 -24.36 23.22
C THR A 443 14.69 -23.99 22.94
N THR A 444 14.98 -23.59 21.70
CA THR A 444 16.33 -23.24 21.25
C THR A 444 16.37 -21.81 20.74
N VAL A 445 17.42 -21.07 21.07
CA VAL A 445 17.63 -19.67 20.63
C VAL A 445 18.20 -19.65 19.21
N LEU A 446 17.61 -18.86 18.32
CA LEU A 446 18.07 -18.67 16.95
C LEU A 446 19.05 -17.49 16.86
N ARG A 447 20.14 -17.66 16.12
CA ARG A 447 21.11 -16.61 15.81
C ARG A 447 20.98 -16.18 14.36
N SER A 448 21.19 -14.90 14.04
CA SER A 448 21.17 -14.43 12.65
C SER A 448 22.10 -15.29 11.78
N GLY A 449 21.56 -15.87 10.72
CA GLY A 449 22.22 -16.85 9.85
C GLY A 449 21.89 -18.32 10.12
N SER A 450 21.18 -18.66 11.20
CA SER A 450 20.84 -20.06 11.53
C SER A 450 19.92 -20.68 10.49
N THR A 451 20.14 -21.94 10.16
CA THR A 451 19.27 -22.72 9.26
C THR A 451 18.28 -23.53 10.08
N ILE A 452 16.98 -23.40 9.79
CA ILE A 452 15.90 -24.11 10.47
C ILE A 452 15.22 -25.02 9.48
N GLN A 453 14.98 -26.27 9.85
CA GLN A 453 14.25 -27.21 9.02
C GLN A 453 13.04 -27.75 9.78
N PHE A 454 11.88 -27.74 9.13
CA PHE A 454 10.64 -28.35 9.61
C PHE A 454 10.29 -29.54 8.72
N GLY A 455 10.13 -30.72 9.33
CA GLY A 455 9.93 -31.97 8.61
C GLY A 455 11.09 -32.29 7.65
N SER A 456 10.79 -32.91 6.50
CA SER A 456 11.81 -33.36 5.54
C SER A 456 12.06 -32.40 4.37
N ALA A 457 11.25 -31.34 4.21
CA ALA A 457 11.21 -30.56 2.98
C ALA A 457 11.34 -29.04 3.17
N HIS A 458 10.99 -28.52 4.34
CA HIS A 458 10.88 -27.08 4.54
C HIS A 458 12.11 -26.55 5.27
N VAL A 459 13.03 -25.92 4.53
CA VAL A 459 14.29 -25.37 5.05
C VAL A 459 14.22 -23.84 4.99
N PHE A 460 14.63 -23.17 6.06
CA PHE A 460 14.58 -21.72 6.22
C PHE A 460 15.91 -21.19 6.75
N LYS A 461 16.27 -19.97 6.35
CA LYS A 461 17.35 -19.19 6.97
C LYS A 461 16.76 -18.08 7.83
N PHE A 462 17.17 -18.02 9.09
CA PHE A 462 16.81 -16.93 10.00
C PHE A 462 17.75 -15.74 9.83
N VAL A 463 17.18 -14.54 9.71
CA VAL A 463 17.93 -13.29 9.58
C VAL A 463 17.37 -12.26 10.56
N ASP A 464 18.26 -11.69 11.37
CA ASP A 464 17.97 -10.54 12.22
C ASP A 464 18.72 -9.29 11.69
N PRO A 465 18.00 -8.32 11.10
CA PRO A 465 18.57 -7.08 10.58
C PRO A 465 19.28 -6.21 11.62
N MET A 466 18.88 -6.32 12.90
CA MET A 466 19.49 -5.54 13.99
C MET A 466 20.88 -6.06 14.34
N PHE A 467 21.15 -7.35 14.10
CA PHE A 467 22.45 -7.97 14.37
C PHE A 467 23.46 -7.75 13.23
N ASP A 468 22.99 -7.59 11.98
CA ASP A 468 23.86 -7.45 10.80
C ASP A 468 24.51 -6.05 10.67
N GLN A 469 23.90 -5.01 11.24
CA GLN A 469 24.47 -3.64 11.23
C GLN A 469 25.67 -3.44 12.20
N GLY A 470 25.98 -4.43 13.05
CA GLY A 470 27.11 -4.37 14.00
C GLY A 470 28.38 -5.12 13.59
N GLY A 471 28.39 -5.78 12.42
CA GLY A 471 29.31 -6.90 12.17
C GLY A 471 30.37 -6.74 11.08
N LYS A 472 31.01 -5.58 10.89
CA LYS A 472 32.25 -5.55 10.09
C LYS A 472 33.45 -5.91 10.96
N GLY A 473 33.75 -7.21 11.02
CA GLY A 473 35.07 -7.74 11.37
C GLY A 473 35.09 -8.79 12.46
N GLN A 474 34.91 -10.06 12.08
CA GLN A 474 35.83 -11.15 12.44
C GLN A 474 35.37 -12.47 11.82
N THR A 475 36.14 -12.95 10.85
CA THR A 475 36.08 -14.33 10.35
C THR A 475 36.69 -15.30 11.36
N ALA A 476 35.96 -16.38 11.63
CA ALA A 476 36.42 -17.74 11.91
C ALA A 476 37.78 -17.95 12.59
N ALA A 477 37.77 -18.37 13.86
CA ALA A 477 38.62 -19.46 14.38
C ALA A 477 38.35 -19.70 15.88
N MET A 478 37.76 -20.85 16.23
CA MET A 478 38.01 -21.49 17.53
C MET A 478 37.75 -22.99 17.43
N MET A 479 38.83 -23.76 17.27
CA MET A 479 39.06 -25.05 17.94
C MET A 479 40.41 -25.63 17.49
N ARG A 480 41.44 -25.41 18.31
CA ARG A 480 42.46 -26.41 18.70
C ARG A 480 43.39 -25.76 19.71
N GLY A 481 43.30 -26.20 20.97
CA GLY A 481 44.20 -25.75 22.03
C GLY A 481 45.57 -26.43 21.96
N ARG A 482 46.60 -25.76 22.50
CA ARG A 482 47.59 -26.33 23.45
C ARG A 482 48.54 -25.24 24.00
N HIS A 483 48.60 -25.18 25.33
CA HIS A 483 49.58 -24.64 26.28
C HIS A 483 50.85 -23.83 25.88
N LYS A 484 51.03 -22.76 26.69
CA LYS A 484 52.21 -22.26 27.45
C LYS A 484 53.34 -21.44 26.77
N SER A 485 53.55 -20.27 27.41
CA SER A 485 54.82 -19.62 27.82
C SER A 485 55.46 -18.55 26.92
N GLY A 486 55.49 -17.30 27.43
CA GLY A 486 56.77 -16.63 27.74
C GLY A 486 57.22 -15.44 26.89
N SER A 487 57.68 -14.41 27.61
CA SER A 487 58.62 -13.32 27.26
C SER A 487 58.19 -12.08 26.44
N VAL A 488 58.06 -10.98 27.19
CA VAL A 488 58.45 -9.57 26.90
C VAL A 488 60.02 -9.49 26.92
N PRO A 489 60.75 -8.39 26.56
CA PRO A 489 60.35 -6.98 26.47
C PRO A 489 61.07 -6.03 25.44
N GLU A 490 60.68 -4.73 25.48
CA GLU A 490 61.45 -3.47 25.23
C GLU A 490 61.84 -3.12 23.77
N THR A 491 61.83 -1.87 23.27
CA THR A 491 62.34 -0.54 23.72
C THR A 491 61.62 0.62 22.96
N THR A 492 61.17 1.75 23.53
CA THR A 492 61.87 3.02 23.92
C THR A 492 61.97 4.12 22.82
N PHE A 493 61.31 5.28 23.09
CA PHE A 493 61.57 6.71 22.75
C PHE A 493 61.39 7.33 21.33
N ASP A 494 60.35 8.18 21.20
CA ASP A 494 60.31 9.67 21.22
C ASP A 494 61.26 10.62 20.43
N LEU A 495 60.58 11.65 19.89
CA LEU A 495 60.90 13.08 19.68
C LEU A 495 61.61 13.62 18.39
N HIS A 496 60.77 14.29 17.57
CA HIS A 496 60.88 15.64 16.97
C HIS A 496 61.85 15.94 15.81
N GLY A 497 61.36 16.68 14.80
CA GLY A 497 62.18 17.30 13.75
C GLY A 497 61.40 17.78 12.52
N ASP A 498 61.04 19.06 12.52
CA ASP A 498 60.30 19.87 11.55
C ASP A 498 61.04 20.12 10.20
N VAL A 499 60.35 20.73 9.20
CA VAL A 499 60.80 21.78 8.23
C VAL A 499 59.88 21.87 6.97
N HIS A 500 58.92 22.81 7.08
CA HIS A 500 58.53 23.97 6.23
C HIS A 500 58.56 23.98 4.68
N SER A 501 57.47 24.54 4.08
CA SER A 501 57.38 25.76 3.22
C SER A 501 56.11 25.68 2.33
N GLY A 502 55.24 26.65 2.06
CA GLY A 502 55.11 28.08 2.37
C GLY A 502 54.21 28.76 1.32
N ALA A 503 53.14 29.46 1.76
CA ALA A 503 52.38 30.59 1.14
C ALA A 503 51.79 30.43 -0.31
N ALA A 504 50.71 31.10 -0.74
CA ALA A 504 50.08 32.34 -0.31
C ALA A 504 48.57 32.42 -0.69
N LEU A 505 47.81 33.08 0.19
CA LEU A 505 46.53 33.78 0.00
C LEU A 505 46.73 35.05 -0.87
N PRO A 506 45.71 35.84 -1.34
CA PRO A 506 44.59 36.35 -0.51
C PRO A 506 43.30 36.70 -1.32
N THR A 507 42.22 37.36 -0.87
CA THR A 507 41.86 38.32 0.19
C THR A 507 40.30 38.36 0.19
N SER A 508 39.58 38.33 1.32
CA SER A 508 39.00 39.52 2.04
C SER A 508 38.00 40.32 1.18
N LYS A 509 36.81 40.78 1.58
CA LYS A 509 36.21 41.20 2.88
C LYS A 509 34.77 41.69 2.53
N SER A 510 33.71 41.26 3.22
CA SER A 510 33.00 41.96 4.33
C SER A 510 31.92 42.98 3.95
N SER A 511 30.85 42.98 4.76
CA SER A 511 29.85 44.04 5.00
C SER A 511 28.71 44.10 3.96
N GLY A 512 27.42 44.15 4.31
CA GLY A 512 26.73 44.28 5.58
C GLY A 512 25.33 44.87 5.29
N LYS A 513 24.38 44.60 6.20
CA LYS A 513 23.16 45.39 6.49
C LYS A 513 21.87 45.11 5.68
N LEU A 514 20.97 44.40 6.38
CA LEU A 514 19.54 44.69 6.65
C LEU A 514 18.81 45.65 5.70
N ASP A 515 17.67 45.19 5.13
CA ASP A 515 16.37 45.71 5.56
C ASP A 515 15.20 44.80 5.18
N MET A 516 14.15 44.91 5.98
CA MET A 516 12.96 44.07 6.04
C MET A 516 11.80 44.79 5.35
N GLU A 517 11.04 44.13 4.46
CA GLU A 517 9.62 44.48 4.34
C GLU A 517 8.69 43.38 3.84
N ARG A 518 7.47 43.50 4.38
CA ARG A 518 6.30 42.64 4.42
C ARG A 518 5.62 42.47 3.04
N GLY A 519 4.78 41.44 2.94
CA GLY A 519 3.47 41.65 2.32
C GLY A 519 2.99 40.57 1.35
N MET A 520 2.06 39.74 1.83
CA MET A 520 0.83 39.28 1.17
C MET A 520 0.90 38.82 -0.31
N VAL A 521 0.63 37.54 -0.53
CA VAL A 521 0.12 37.05 -1.83
C VAL A 521 -1.30 36.51 -1.61
N LYS A 522 -2.27 37.17 -2.24
CA LYS A 522 -3.60 36.61 -2.54
C LYS A 522 -3.69 36.32 -4.05
N PRO A 523 -4.53 35.36 -4.45
CA PRO A 523 -4.37 34.55 -5.65
C PRO A 523 -5.01 35.20 -6.87
N MET A 524 -4.51 34.86 -8.07
CA MET A 524 -5.26 35.09 -9.30
C MET A 524 -5.16 33.91 -10.26
N VAL A 525 -6.34 33.63 -10.79
CA VAL A 525 -6.75 32.55 -11.67
C VAL A 525 -6.59 33.00 -13.12
N ARG A 526 -6.47 32.01 -14.01
CA ARG A 526 -6.91 31.98 -15.43
C ARG A 526 -5.85 32.30 -16.49
N GLY A 527 -5.89 31.50 -17.55
CA GLY A 527 -5.90 32.06 -18.90
C GLY A 527 -4.97 31.39 -19.88
N GLU A 528 -5.54 30.97 -21.00
CA GLU A 528 -4.93 30.32 -22.14
C GLU A 528 -4.04 31.27 -22.99
N GLN A 529 -3.09 30.63 -23.70
CA GLN A 529 -2.60 30.88 -25.06
C GLN A 529 -1.83 32.15 -25.47
N GLN A 530 -0.66 31.83 -26.05
CA GLN A 530 -0.06 32.27 -27.33
C GLN A 530 1.06 33.34 -27.38
N ASP A 531 2.14 32.86 -28.03
CA ASP A 531 3.10 33.52 -28.92
C ASP A 531 4.27 34.37 -28.41
N GLY A 532 5.45 33.73 -28.41
CA GLY A 532 6.50 34.04 -29.38
C GLY A 532 7.32 35.31 -29.19
N ARG A 533 8.47 35.21 -28.51
CA ARG A 533 9.69 35.99 -28.80
C ARG A 533 10.92 35.32 -28.20
N SER A 534 11.81 34.89 -29.07
CA SER A 534 13.14 34.39 -28.76
C SER A 534 14.06 35.54 -28.37
N GLN A 535 14.66 35.50 -27.19
CA GLN A 535 16.01 36.02 -26.95
C GLN A 535 16.59 35.48 -25.63
N ASP A 536 17.70 34.78 -25.83
CA ASP A 536 18.83 34.51 -24.96
C ASP A 536 18.76 33.51 -23.79
N ALA A 537 19.61 32.51 -23.99
CA ALA A 537 19.93 31.38 -23.18
C ALA A 537 20.88 31.75 -22.04
N GLN A 538 20.64 31.14 -20.88
CA GLN A 538 21.61 30.54 -19.93
C GLN A 538 21.05 30.63 -18.52
N GLY A 539 19.97 29.90 -18.29
CA GLY A 539 19.44 29.62 -16.96
C GLY A 539 18.68 28.32 -17.04
N ASP A 540 19.03 27.38 -16.16
CA ASP A 540 18.33 26.11 -15.96
C ASP A 540 18.59 24.99 -16.99
N ARG A 541 19.87 24.64 -17.16
CA ARG A 541 20.27 23.30 -17.61
C ARG A 541 20.23 22.33 -16.41
N ALA A 542 19.15 22.36 -15.64
CA ALA A 542 18.89 21.35 -14.62
C ALA A 542 18.80 20.02 -15.36
N ASP A 543 19.74 19.15 -15.05
CA ASP A 543 19.87 17.83 -15.64
C ASP A 543 18.52 17.12 -15.47
N MET A 544 17.80 16.89 -16.57
CA MET A 544 16.58 16.07 -16.59
C MET A 544 17.02 14.61 -16.47
N THR A 545 17.64 14.28 -15.33
CA THR A 545 18.05 12.93 -14.98
C THR A 545 16.80 12.18 -14.59
N LEU A 546 16.44 11.19 -15.41
CA LEU A 546 15.43 10.22 -15.03
C LEU A 546 15.79 9.61 -13.67
N PRO A 547 14.81 9.26 -12.83
CA PRO A 547 15.05 8.65 -11.52
C PRO A 547 15.70 7.25 -11.62
N ALA A 548 15.76 6.68 -12.82
CA ALA A 548 16.45 5.45 -13.13
C ALA A 548 17.05 5.52 -14.55
N SER A 549 18.17 4.84 -14.76
CA SER A 549 18.80 4.63 -16.06
C SER A 549 18.97 3.13 -16.33
N ILE A 550 19.04 2.76 -17.61
CA ILE A 550 19.36 1.40 -18.04
C ILE A 550 20.58 1.46 -18.93
N GLU A 551 21.63 0.73 -18.52
CA GLU A 551 22.86 0.64 -19.28
C GLU A 551 22.95 -0.72 -19.98
N PHE A 552 23.30 -0.70 -21.26
CA PHE A 552 23.56 -1.90 -22.05
C PHE A 552 24.78 -1.68 -22.94
N ARG A 553 25.45 -2.78 -23.32
CA ARG A 553 26.63 -2.73 -24.18
C ARG A 553 26.22 -2.78 -25.65
N ASP A 554 26.97 -2.10 -26.52
CA ASP A 554 26.71 -2.05 -27.97
C ASP A 554 26.57 -3.44 -28.61
N ASN A 555 27.38 -4.41 -28.16
CA ASN A 555 27.35 -5.79 -28.65
C ASN A 555 26.15 -6.62 -28.16
N SER A 556 25.40 -6.10 -27.19
CA SER A 556 24.23 -6.75 -26.58
C SER A 556 22.90 -6.09 -26.93
N GLU A 557 22.92 -4.99 -27.71
CA GLU A 557 21.74 -4.21 -28.11
C GLU A 557 20.63 -5.11 -28.70
N ASP A 558 20.98 -5.94 -29.67
CA ASP A 558 20.02 -6.80 -30.38
C ASP A 558 19.39 -7.84 -29.46
N THR A 559 20.21 -8.47 -28.62
CA THR A 559 19.77 -9.45 -27.64
C THR A 559 18.89 -8.80 -26.58
N PHE A 560 19.25 -7.59 -26.14
CA PHE A 560 18.50 -6.81 -25.16
C PHE A 560 17.12 -6.41 -25.70
N LEU A 561 17.06 -5.81 -26.90
CA LEU A 561 15.80 -5.44 -27.53
C LEU A 561 14.93 -6.68 -27.81
N SER A 562 15.54 -7.80 -28.19
CA SER A 562 14.82 -9.06 -28.42
C SER A 562 14.22 -9.62 -27.12
N ALA A 563 14.97 -9.60 -26.02
CA ALA A 563 14.48 -9.98 -24.68
C ALA A 563 13.19 -9.22 -24.31
N ILE A 564 13.20 -7.90 -24.54
CA ILE A 564 12.08 -7.02 -24.17
C ILE A 564 10.91 -7.14 -25.15
N ILE A 565 11.17 -7.21 -26.45
CA ILE A 565 10.11 -7.12 -27.46
C ILE A 565 9.61 -8.51 -27.88
N ASN A 566 10.50 -9.46 -28.13
CA ASN A 566 10.09 -10.76 -28.69
C ASN A 566 9.72 -11.81 -27.63
N TYR A 567 10.33 -11.75 -26.45
CA TYR A 567 10.15 -12.77 -25.41
C TYR A 567 9.24 -12.33 -24.26
N THR A 568 8.82 -11.07 -24.24
CA THR A 568 7.91 -10.54 -23.21
C THR A 568 6.46 -10.59 -23.68
N ASN A 569 5.56 -10.95 -22.78
CA ASN A 569 4.11 -10.94 -22.99
C ASN A 569 3.36 -10.58 -21.69
N SER A 570 2.04 -10.44 -21.78
CA SER A 570 1.20 -10.02 -20.66
C SER A 570 1.21 -10.99 -19.47
N SER A 571 1.57 -12.27 -19.60
CA SER A 571 1.66 -13.19 -18.45
C SER A 571 3.03 -13.19 -17.78
N THR A 572 4.09 -12.86 -18.53
CA THR A 572 5.48 -12.85 -18.02
C THR A 572 5.86 -11.62 -17.18
N VAL A 573 5.13 -10.51 -17.30
CA VAL A 573 5.43 -9.26 -16.58
C VAL A 573 4.36 -8.88 -15.56
N HIS A 574 4.80 -8.49 -14.36
CA HIS A 574 3.91 -7.94 -13.31
C HIS A 574 3.41 -6.54 -13.70
N PHE A 575 4.32 -5.66 -14.12
CA PHE A 575 3.98 -4.33 -14.59
C PHE A 575 3.84 -4.34 -16.13
N LYS A 576 2.60 -4.24 -16.63
CA LYS A 576 2.30 -4.46 -18.06
C LYS A 576 2.93 -3.45 -19.02
N LEU A 577 3.24 -2.25 -18.54
CA LEU A 577 3.93 -1.22 -19.32
C LEU A 577 5.46 -1.28 -19.18
N SER A 578 6.02 -2.20 -18.39
CA SER A 578 7.47 -2.25 -18.17
C SER A 578 8.31 -2.28 -19.45
N PRO A 579 7.91 -2.97 -20.56
CA PRO A 579 8.66 -2.90 -21.81
C PRO A 579 8.84 -1.45 -22.30
N THR A 580 7.77 -0.65 -22.31
CA THR A 580 7.83 0.72 -22.81
C THR A 580 8.75 1.63 -21.99
N TYR A 581 8.72 1.50 -20.67
CA TYR A 581 9.58 2.28 -19.77
C TYR A 581 11.06 1.90 -19.96
N VAL A 582 11.34 0.60 -20.12
CA VAL A 582 12.69 0.10 -20.38
C VAL A 582 13.21 0.60 -21.72
N LEU A 583 12.41 0.54 -22.78
CA LEU A 583 12.78 1.03 -24.11
C LEU A 583 13.03 2.55 -24.11
N TYR A 584 12.19 3.32 -23.43
CA TYR A 584 12.39 4.77 -23.30
C TYR A 584 13.67 5.11 -22.51
N MET A 585 13.92 4.43 -21.39
CA MET A 585 15.17 4.59 -20.63
C MET A 585 16.40 4.22 -21.46
N ALA A 586 16.31 3.18 -22.31
CA ALA A 586 17.37 2.82 -23.23
C ALA A 586 17.65 3.93 -24.26
N CYS A 587 16.61 4.56 -24.83
CA CYS A 587 16.78 5.72 -25.70
C CYS A 587 17.48 6.90 -25.00
N ARG A 588 17.08 7.21 -23.76
CA ARG A 588 17.68 8.28 -22.95
C ARG A 588 19.12 7.97 -22.54
N PHE A 589 19.43 6.71 -22.27
CA PHE A 589 20.80 6.28 -22.00
C PHE A 589 21.70 6.54 -23.22
N VAL A 590 21.27 6.16 -24.43
CA VAL A 590 22.06 6.37 -25.65
C VAL A 590 22.21 7.86 -26.00
N LEU A 591 21.22 8.70 -25.68
CA LEU A 591 21.34 10.16 -25.79
C LEU A 591 22.24 10.78 -24.73
N SER A 592 22.50 10.08 -23.61
CA SER A 592 23.25 10.64 -22.49
C SER A 592 24.73 10.86 -22.85
N PRO A 593 25.36 11.91 -22.31
CA PRO A 593 26.82 12.10 -22.38
C PRO A 593 27.62 10.88 -21.90
N SER A 594 27.06 10.11 -20.95
CA SER A 594 27.68 8.93 -20.35
C SER A 594 27.81 7.74 -21.30
N TYR A 595 26.92 7.65 -22.31
CA TYR A 595 27.00 6.61 -23.33
C TYR A 595 28.07 6.98 -24.36
N ARG A 596 29.15 6.19 -24.41
CA ARG A 596 30.29 6.38 -25.34
C ARG A 596 30.77 7.84 -25.39
N PRO A 597 31.59 8.27 -24.41
CA PRO A 597 32.08 9.66 -24.33
C PRO A 597 32.83 10.12 -25.59
N ASP A 598 33.39 9.17 -26.34
CA ASP A 598 34.08 9.35 -27.62
C ASP A 598 33.15 9.71 -28.79
N MET A 599 31.84 9.47 -28.69
CA MET A 599 30.88 9.75 -29.76
C MET A 599 30.49 11.23 -29.83
N SER A 600 30.49 11.78 -31.04
CA SER A 600 30.00 13.13 -31.30
C SER A 600 28.47 13.23 -31.07
N PRO A 601 27.93 14.42 -30.78
CA PRO A 601 26.48 14.60 -30.62
C PRO A 601 25.66 14.18 -31.85
N SER A 602 26.21 14.34 -33.06
CA SER A 602 25.55 13.91 -34.30
C SER A 602 25.48 12.38 -34.41
N GLU A 603 26.57 11.68 -34.09
CA GLU A 603 26.59 10.22 -34.09
C GLU A 603 25.63 9.63 -33.05
N ARG A 604 25.51 10.25 -31.87
CA ARG A 604 24.52 9.84 -30.85
C ARG A 604 23.10 9.97 -31.37
N THR A 605 22.76 11.09 -31.98
CA THR A 605 21.45 11.32 -32.60
C THR A 605 21.15 10.24 -33.64
N HIS A 606 22.08 9.96 -34.56
CA HIS A 606 21.90 8.89 -35.57
C HIS A 606 21.72 7.51 -34.93
N LYS A 607 22.48 7.20 -33.87
CA LYS A 607 22.39 5.92 -33.17
C LYS A 607 21.04 5.74 -32.48
N VAL A 608 20.52 6.79 -31.85
CA VAL A 608 19.19 6.78 -31.20
C VAL A 608 18.08 6.61 -32.22
N ILE A 609 18.14 7.30 -33.35
CA ILE A 609 17.19 7.13 -34.46
C ILE A 609 17.20 5.67 -34.93
N ALA A 610 18.38 5.09 -35.13
CA ALA A 610 18.52 3.69 -35.56
C ALA A 610 17.91 2.70 -34.54
N ILE A 611 18.16 2.91 -33.25
CA ILE A 611 17.62 2.06 -32.17
C ILE A 611 16.09 2.19 -32.11
N VAL A 612 15.53 3.40 -32.18
CA VAL A 612 14.08 3.58 -32.15
C VAL A 612 13.43 2.93 -33.36
N ASN A 613 13.96 3.11 -34.57
CA ASN A 613 13.45 2.43 -35.76
C ASN A 613 13.49 0.91 -35.62
N LYS A 614 14.56 0.37 -35.01
CA LYS A 614 14.67 -1.07 -34.72
C LYS A 614 13.61 -1.54 -33.74
N MET A 615 13.38 -0.80 -32.64
CA MET A 615 12.33 -1.10 -31.67
C MET A 615 10.96 -1.17 -32.34
N VAL A 616 10.62 -0.17 -33.17
CA VAL A 616 9.34 -0.11 -33.87
C VAL A 616 9.17 -1.27 -34.86
N SER A 617 10.21 -1.59 -35.63
CA SER A 617 10.20 -2.74 -36.55
C SER A 617 10.01 -4.08 -35.80
N MET A 618 10.61 -4.24 -34.62
CA MET A 618 10.41 -5.43 -33.80
C MET A 618 8.99 -5.51 -33.24
N MET A 619 8.44 -4.40 -32.75
CA MET A 619 7.05 -4.33 -32.28
C MET A 619 6.06 -4.67 -33.39
N GLU A 620 6.29 -4.15 -34.59
CA GLU A 620 5.49 -4.49 -35.78
C GLU A 620 5.50 -6.00 -36.02
N GLY A 621 6.69 -6.61 -36.02
CA GLY A 621 6.84 -8.05 -36.20
C GLY A 621 6.08 -8.88 -35.15
N VAL A 622 6.04 -8.44 -33.89
CA VAL A 622 5.30 -9.13 -32.83
C VAL A 622 3.79 -8.96 -33.00
N ILE A 623 3.30 -7.75 -33.26
CA ILE A 623 1.88 -7.46 -33.49
C ILE A 623 1.35 -8.27 -34.69
N GLN A 624 2.12 -8.34 -35.78
CA GLN A 624 1.73 -9.13 -36.96
C GLN A 624 1.70 -10.62 -36.67
N LYS A 625 2.70 -11.17 -35.95
CA LYS A 625 2.75 -12.59 -35.57
C LYS A 625 1.61 -12.99 -34.63
N GLN A 626 1.19 -12.08 -33.75
CA GLN A 626 0.17 -12.33 -32.72
C GLN A 626 -1.20 -11.74 -33.07
N LYS A 627 -1.47 -11.47 -34.37
CA LYS A 627 -2.71 -10.83 -34.86
C LYS A 627 -4.04 -11.52 -34.52
N ASN A 628 -4.00 -12.76 -34.04
CA ASN A 628 -5.18 -13.54 -33.65
C ASN A 628 -5.30 -13.73 -32.13
N ILE A 629 -4.43 -13.09 -31.33
CA ILE A 629 -4.40 -13.26 -29.87
C ILE A 629 -4.80 -11.93 -29.23
N ALA A 630 -6.07 -11.79 -28.86
CA ALA A 630 -6.63 -10.54 -28.31
C ALA A 630 -5.82 -9.98 -27.13
N GLY A 631 -5.44 -10.84 -26.18
CA GLY A 631 -4.65 -10.42 -25.01
C GLY A 631 -3.26 -9.89 -25.36
N ALA A 632 -2.62 -10.45 -26.40
CA ALA A 632 -1.32 -9.98 -26.87
C ALA A 632 -1.43 -8.66 -27.64
N LEU A 633 -2.48 -8.51 -28.46
CA LEU A 633 -2.78 -7.28 -29.17
C LEU A 633 -3.06 -6.11 -28.22
N ALA A 634 -3.86 -6.33 -27.19
CA ALA A 634 -4.12 -5.31 -26.16
C ALA A 634 -2.83 -4.91 -25.43
N PHE A 635 -1.96 -5.88 -25.12
CA PHE A 635 -0.69 -5.66 -24.46
C PHE A 635 0.28 -4.81 -25.30
N TRP A 636 0.46 -5.16 -26.58
CA TRP A 636 1.36 -4.43 -27.47
C TRP A 636 0.78 -3.10 -27.93
N MET A 637 -0.54 -2.99 -28.08
CA MET A 637 -1.21 -1.71 -28.33
C MET A 637 -0.93 -0.71 -27.21
N ALA A 638 -1.07 -1.12 -25.94
CA ALA A 638 -0.78 -0.27 -24.79
C ALA A 638 0.70 0.14 -24.70
N ASN A 639 1.63 -0.81 -24.92
CA ASN A 639 3.06 -0.51 -24.89
C ASN A 639 3.48 0.43 -26.04
N ALA A 640 2.97 0.20 -27.26
CA ALA A 640 3.27 1.04 -28.41
C ALA A 640 2.67 2.46 -28.27
N SER A 641 1.45 2.59 -27.74
CA SER A 641 0.83 3.90 -27.51
C SER A 641 1.57 4.71 -26.45
N GLU A 642 2.03 4.05 -25.39
CA GLU A 642 2.78 4.73 -24.33
C GLU A 642 4.21 5.07 -24.78
N LEU A 643 4.86 4.23 -25.60
CA LEU A 643 6.17 4.55 -26.18
C LEU A 643 6.07 5.79 -27.07
N LEU A 644 5.03 5.83 -27.92
CA LEU A 644 4.73 6.98 -28.76
C LEU A 644 4.50 8.23 -27.93
N ASN A 645 3.76 8.11 -26.83
CA ASN A 645 3.49 9.21 -25.91
C ASN A 645 4.79 9.75 -25.28
N PHE A 646 5.65 8.87 -24.75
CA PHE A 646 6.94 9.26 -24.18
C PHE A 646 7.85 9.94 -25.20
N ILE A 647 7.95 9.40 -26.41
CA ILE A 647 8.77 9.99 -27.48
C ILE A 647 8.23 11.38 -27.87
N LYS A 648 6.90 11.55 -27.98
CA LYS A 648 6.29 12.84 -28.34
C LYS A 648 6.49 13.92 -27.29
N GLN A 649 6.42 13.55 -26.01
CA GLN A 649 6.60 14.48 -24.88
C GLN A 649 8.07 14.81 -24.61
N ASP A 650 8.99 13.96 -25.01
CA ASP A 650 10.42 14.17 -24.81
C ASP A 650 10.97 15.27 -25.73
N ARG A 651 11.61 16.28 -25.13
CA ARG A 651 12.11 17.45 -25.84
C ARG A 651 13.13 17.11 -26.94
N ASP A 652 13.96 16.10 -26.72
CA ASP A 652 15.09 15.79 -27.58
C ASP A 652 14.70 14.71 -28.60
N LEU A 653 14.00 13.65 -28.17
CA LEU A 653 13.56 12.55 -29.03
C LEU A 653 12.45 12.96 -30.01
N SER A 654 11.50 13.81 -29.58
CA SER A 654 10.31 14.17 -30.37
C SER A 654 10.66 14.74 -31.75
N ARG A 655 11.76 15.49 -31.87
CA ARG A 655 12.16 16.15 -33.13
C ARG A 655 12.95 15.24 -34.07
N ILE A 656 13.62 14.21 -33.55
CA ILE A 656 14.57 13.40 -34.32
C ILE A 656 13.99 12.06 -34.76
N THR A 657 12.87 11.62 -34.18
CA THR A 657 12.26 10.31 -34.47
C THR A 657 10.89 10.39 -35.13
N LEU A 658 10.63 11.40 -35.97
CA LEU A 658 9.30 11.64 -36.57
C LEU A 658 8.79 10.42 -37.36
N ASP A 659 9.63 9.82 -38.21
CA ASP A 659 9.26 8.63 -38.99
C ASP A 659 8.83 7.46 -38.08
N ALA A 660 9.57 7.24 -36.99
CA ALA A 660 9.24 6.19 -36.03
C ALA A 660 7.94 6.48 -35.27
N GLN A 661 7.62 7.75 -35.02
CA GLN A 661 6.37 8.15 -34.39
C GLN A 661 5.15 7.87 -35.30
N ASP A 662 5.29 8.14 -36.59
CA ASP A 662 4.24 7.84 -37.58
C ASP A 662 4.01 6.34 -37.69
N ILE A 663 5.09 5.54 -37.74
CA ILE A 663 4.98 4.08 -37.75
C ILE A 663 4.36 3.59 -36.44
N LEU A 664 4.79 4.07 -35.26
CA LEU A 664 4.17 3.69 -33.98
C LEU A 664 2.67 4.01 -33.94
N ALA A 665 2.25 5.17 -34.45
CA ALA A 665 0.84 5.52 -34.55
C ALA A 665 0.08 4.53 -35.44
N HIS A 666 0.70 4.15 -36.57
CA HIS A 666 0.17 3.09 -37.43
C HIS A 666 0.08 1.74 -36.73
N LEU A 667 1.10 1.34 -35.94
CA LEU A 667 1.09 0.08 -35.19
C LEU A 667 -0.03 0.04 -34.14
N VAL A 668 -0.29 1.15 -33.46
CA VAL A 668 -1.41 1.26 -32.50
C VAL A 668 -2.75 1.06 -33.22
N GLN A 669 -2.94 1.71 -34.37
CA GLN A 669 -4.15 1.53 -35.18
C GLN A 669 -4.28 0.10 -35.73
N MET A 670 -3.17 -0.49 -36.17
CA MET A 670 -3.13 -1.86 -36.68
C MET A 670 -3.47 -2.88 -35.58
N ALA A 671 -2.88 -2.74 -34.39
CA ALA A 671 -3.17 -3.59 -33.24
C ALA A 671 -4.64 -3.46 -32.80
N PHE A 672 -5.17 -2.23 -32.78
CA PHE A 672 -6.59 -1.99 -32.50
C PHE A 672 -7.49 -2.68 -33.54
N LYS A 673 -7.19 -2.56 -34.83
CA LYS A 673 -7.95 -3.21 -35.90
C LYS A 673 -7.97 -4.72 -35.76
N TYR A 674 -6.82 -5.34 -35.49
CA TYR A 674 -6.74 -6.79 -35.25
C TYR A 674 -7.48 -7.21 -33.98
N LEU A 675 -7.43 -6.39 -32.92
CA LEU A 675 -8.14 -6.67 -31.68
C LEU A 675 -9.66 -6.65 -31.90
N VAL A 676 -10.16 -5.63 -32.60
CA VAL A 676 -11.58 -5.54 -32.97
C VAL A 676 -11.98 -6.76 -33.81
N HIS A 677 -11.16 -7.18 -34.77
CA HIS A 677 -11.45 -8.38 -35.55
C HIS A 677 -11.51 -9.65 -34.69
N CYS A 678 -10.60 -9.81 -33.71
CA CYS A 678 -10.65 -10.94 -32.77
C CYS A 678 -11.95 -10.92 -31.96
N LEU A 679 -12.29 -9.78 -31.37
CA LEU A 679 -13.49 -9.63 -30.55
C LEU A 679 -14.78 -9.79 -31.36
N GLN A 680 -14.81 -9.32 -32.60
CA GLN A 680 -15.93 -9.53 -33.53
C GLN A 680 -16.06 -10.99 -33.92
N ALA A 681 -14.95 -11.68 -34.20
CA ALA A 681 -14.98 -13.11 -34.50
C ALA A 681 -15.48 -13.91 -33.30
N ASP A 682 -14.99 -13.60 -32.09
CA ASP A 682 -15.47 -14.21 -30.86
C ASP A 682 -16.98 -13.95 -30.67
N LEU A 683 -17.41 -12.69 -30.82
CA LEU A 683 -18.84 -12.35 -30.71
C LEU A 683 -19.68 -13.10 -31.74
N ASN A 684 -19.24 -13.15 -33.01
CA ASN A 684 -19.95 -13.87 -34.08
C ASN A 684 -20.03 -15.38 -33.83
N ASN A 685 -19.06 -15.97 -33.15
CA ASN A 685 -19.12 -17.39 -32.77
C ASN A 685 -20.20 -17.66 -31.71
N TYR A 686 -20.47 -16.69 -30.84
CA TYR A 686 -21.47 -16.82 -29.78
C TYR A 686 -22.84 -16.23 -30.16
N MET A 687 -22.90 -15.35 -31.18
CA MET A 687 -24.11 -14.66 -31.62
C MET A 687 -25.26 -15.59 -32.04
N PRO A 688 -25.04 -16.74 -32.73
CA PRO A 688 -26.12 -17.67 -33.08
C PRO A 688 -26.88 -18.19 -31.86
N ALA A 689 -26.20 -18.38 -30.72
CA ALA A 689 -26.86 -18.80 -29.47
C ALA A 689 -27.86 -17.76 -28.93
N PHE A 690 -27.81 -16.51 -29.40
CA PHE A 690 -28.75 -15.44 -29.05
C PHE A 690 -29.83 -15.19 -30.11
N LEU A 691 -29.62 -15.68 -31.34
CA LEU A 691 -30.48 -15.36 -32.50
C LEU A 691 -31.27 -16.57 -33.03
N ASP A 692 -30.78 -17.79 -32.85
CA ASP A 692 -31.48 -18.99 -33.30
C ASP A 692 -32.54 -19.41 -32.27
N ASP A 693 -33.80 -19.46 -32.70
CA ASP A 693 -34.91 -19.97 -31.89
C ASP A 693 -34.78 -21.51 -31.78
N PRO A 694 -34.60 -22.08 -30.57
CA PRO A 694 -34.46 -23.52 -30.39
C PRO A 694 -35.68 -24.33 -30.86
N GLU A 695 -36.84 -23.70 -31.14
CA GLU A 695 -38.03 -24.38 -31.62
C GLU A 695 -38.09 -24.66 -33.15
N GLU A 696 -37.30 -23.97 -33.99
CA GLU A 696 -37.41 -24.14 -35.46
C GLU A 696 -36.73 -25.42 -36.00
N HIS A 697 -35.86 -26.06 -35.23
CA HIS A 697 -35.07 -27.22 -35.68
C HIS A 697 -35.60 -28.58 -35.20
N ASN A 698 -36.83 -28.68 -34.68
CA ASN A 698 -37.39 -29.98 -34.28
C ASN A 698 -38.15 -30.65 -35.45
N PRO A 699 -37.61 -31.72 -36.09
CA PRO A 699 -38.26 -32.40 -37.22
C PRO A 699 -39.48 -33.27 -36.83
N GLN A 700 -40.05 -33.08 -35.63
CA GLN A 700 -41.14 -33.89 -35.07
C GLN A 700 -42.36 -33.08 -34.63
N ARG A 701 -42.83 -32.10 -35.41
CA ARG A 701 -44.23 -31.64 -35.30
C ARG A 701 -45.13 -32.42 -36.26
N PRO A 702 -46.15 -33.16 -35.77
CA PRO A 702 -47.26 -33.58 -36.62
C PRO A 702 -48.02 -32.33 -37.09
N LYS A 703 -48.51 -32.38 -38.33
CA LYS A 703 -49.33 -31.33 -38.95
C LYS A 703 -50.61 -31.01 -38.19
#